data_AF-E4WWA0-F1
#
_entry.id   AF-E4WWA0-F1
#
_cell.length_a   1.000
_cell.length_b   1.000
_cell.length_c   1.000
_cell.angle_alpha   90.00
_cell.angle_beta   90.00
_cell.angle_gamma   90.00
#
_symmetry.space_group_name_H-M   'P 1'
#
loop_
_entity.id
_entity.type
_entity.pdbx_description
1 polymer ?
#
loop_
_entity_poly.entity_id
_entity_poly.type
_entity_poly.pdbx_seq_one_letter_code
_entity_poly.pdbx_strand_id
1 'polypeptide(L)'
;MSGFKLASREMRKICSSSRRSAAVALPKRKSWSEEQVVRALRETVPRPEYPIPWAQGVQHDQRLDFTETRWIRPEDRATYLQKKDLGVKAAEYIIRNMKQEFDYDASKGEWGAHHAYFKQPQFFKSSVEEAVEFDFAGYSQWLMHIPHRHGLAESVRYQNPNRSGREIAAAFTLLWDASDSPDQAEKPFATCRALLRNHDTPLKLRASLVNWSMQNSKQNESFSELSEIIADALDEIAAVRNGATISADEEADWVAEVFEKIGKSFPNQFKFDMDDSAIEKLFKSAKIPTIRLFNSFMRTKTSTSNRIQNTKFARNVQKNFENLGMTMSPATFAEYYRLIDETHRNHLSRQMMEWDFQKEGFLEASSDYKDYEAFENIVNLLKQHAAKVSVTKDAEAAALDRLNFRNATFSIQKLIMTNPQFLPRDKFYSVFLDLKAIELKFASEPAEVWDAFTSSPVQPTELQAAVLNWAIQNKNFSLAARLYQWLDYHGLSVYSRQLARSLLDYALDTAHSKVGDISSYKEGKDNALVSQLIVVAVKELEYIIEFIKLDGIDDLRRSQVQRTVTAAFSILMKCNHEKAMREFILSLALDRGRPPIENMLIDKTVEFAWRNGYTALIESCLRLEAVHFSVEIDQSVKDKCLDTAQTKQIPMLLD
;
A
#
# COMPACT_ATOMS: atom_id res chain seq x y z
N MET A 1 21.81 -45.39 -34.01
CA MET A 1 21.45 -46.40 -35.03
C MET A 1 19.95 -46.66 -34.91
N SER A 2 19.13 -46.02 -35.75
CA SER A 2 18.46 -46.64 -36.93
C SER A 2 17.27 -47.57 -36.62
N GLY A 3 16.16 -47.02 -36.10
CA GLY A 3 14.88 -47.73 -35.98
C GLY A 3 13.70 -47.07 -36.71
N PHE A 4 13.70 -45.75 -36.91
CA PHE A 4 12.52 -45.02 -37.43
C PHE A 4 12.49 -44.81 -38.96
N LYS A 5 13.30 -45.55 -39.74
CA LYS A 5 13.34 -45.43 -41.22
C LYS A 5 12.52 -46.49 -41.98
N LEU A 6 11.88 -47.46 -41.31
CA LEU A 6 11.21 -48.58 -42.00
C LEU A 6 9.71 -48.36 -42.31
N ALA A 7 9.01 -47.44 -41.64
CA ALA A 7 7.57 -47.24 -41.89
C ALA A 7 7.23 -46.39 -43.14
N SER A 8 8.21 -45.75 -43.81
CA SER A 8 7.95 -44.81 -44.91
C SER A 8 8.03 -45.41 -46.32
N ARG A 9 8.48 -46.67 -46.46
CA ARG A 9 8.75 -47.30 -47.77
C ARG A 9 7.60 -48.18 -48.26
N GLU A 10 6.82 -48.79 -47.36
CA GLU A 10 5.65 -49.60 -47.73
C GLU A 10 4.41 -48.74 -48.05
N MET A 11 4.18 -47.63 -47.33
CA MET A 11 3.06 -46.72 -47.64
C MET A 11 3.18 -46.05 -49.02
N ARG A 12 4.40 -45.89 -49.56
CA ARG A 12 4.58 -45.29 -50.90
C ARG A 12 4.21 -46.24 -52.05
N LYS A 13 4.20 -47.55 -51.83
CA LYS A 13 3.83 -48.51 -52.90
C LYS A 13 2.32 -48.56 -53.14
N ILE A 14 1.51 -48.32 -52.10
CA ILE A 14 0.04 -48.39 -52.20
C ILE A 14 -0.52 -47.24 -53.06
N CYS A 15 0.15 -46.10 -53.13
CA CYS A 15 -0.31 -44.95 -53.93
C CYS A 15 0.09 -45.01 -55.42
N SER A 16 0.70 -46.10 -55.90
CA SER A 16 1.21 -46.18 -57.28
C SER A 16 0.35 -47.00 -58.26
N SER A 17 -0.81 -47.51 -57.83
CA SER A 17 -1.67 -48.37 -58.65
C SER A 17 -3.14 -47.93 -58.66
N SER A 18 -3.44 -46.76 -59.22
CA SER A 18 -4.63 -46.59 -60.06
C SER A 18 -4.55 -45.30 -60.87
N ARG A 19 -4.71 -45.40 -62.19
CA ARG A 19 -4.78 -44.29 -63.14
C ARG A 19 -6.25 -43.98 -63.44
N ARG A 20 -6.61 -42.68 -63.34
CA ARG A 20 -7.72 -41.95 -64.02
C ARG A 20 -9.14 -42.33 -63.55
N SER A 21 -10.06 -41.46 -63.12
CA SER A 21 -10.32 -40.00 -63.16
C SER A 21 -11.40 -39.72 -62.09
N ALA A 22 -11.43 -38.68 -61.27
CA ALA A 22 -11.11 -37.27 -61.47
C ALA A 22 -10.04 -36.80 -60.48
N ALA A 23 -9.03 -36.06 -60.95
CA ALA A 23 -8.03 -35.49 -60.08
C ALA A 23 -8.70 -34.40 -59.21
N VAL A 24 -9.06 -34.75 -57.98
CA VAL A 24 -9.46 -33.75 -56.96
C VAL A 24 -8.22 -32.89 -56.72
N ALA A 25 -8.24 -31.65 -57.21
CA ALA A 25 -7.19 -30.69 -56.94
C ALA A 25 -7.24 -30.35 -55.44
N LEU A 26 -6.32 -30.93 -54.65
CA LEU A 26 -6.21 -30.62 -53.23
C LEU A 26 -5.77 -29.15 -53.08
N PRO A 27 -6.55 -28.29 -52.40
CA PRO A 27 -6.18 -26.90 -52.21
C PRO A 27 -4.93 -26.81 -51.33
N LYS A 28 -4.02 -25.90 -51.68
CA LYS A 28 -2.82 -25.65 -50.86
C LYS A 28 -3.24 -25.05 -49.52
N ARG A 29 -2.72 -25.62 -48.42
CA ARG A 29 -2.90 -25.06 -47.08
C ARG A 29 -2.26 -23.67 -47.05
N LYS A 30 -3.07 -22.64 -46.85
CA LYS A 30 -2.57 -21.29 -46.55
C LYS A 30 -2.13 -21.29 -45.08
N SER A 31 -0.85 -21.05 -44.86
CA SER A 31 -0.29 -20.81 -43.53
C SER A 31 -0.13 -19.31 -43.32
N TRP A 32 -0.69 -18.78 -42.25
CA TRP A 32 -0.47 -17.41 -41.82
C TRP A 32 0.01 -17.38 -40.37
N SER A 33 0.91 -16.46 -40.05
CA SER A 33 1.27 -16.18 -38.66
C SER A 33 0.22 -15.30 -38.00
N GLU A 34 0.17 -15.31 -36.67
CA GLU A 34 -0.70 -14.42 -35.90
C GLU A 34 -0.43 -12.93 -36.25
N GLU A 35 0.84 -12.58 -36.49
CA GLU A 35 1.26 -11.25 -36.95
C GLU A 35 0.64 -10.85 -38.29
N GLN A 36 0.48 -11.79 -39.23
CA GLN A 36 -0.16 -11.52 -40.52
C GLN A 36 -1.66 -11.29 -40.36
N VAL A 37 -2.32 -11.98 -39.43
CA VAL A 37 -3.73 -11.75 -39.09
C VAL A 37 -3.90 -10.38 -38.43
N VAL A 38 -3.05 -10.03 -37.47
CA VAL A 38 -3.06 -8.73 -36.80
C VAL A 38 -2.77 -7.59 -37.78
N ARG A 39 -1.79 -7.76 -38.69
CA ARG A 39 -1.49 -6.77 -39.73
C ARG A 39 -2.69 -6.57 -40.66
N ALA A 40 -3.32 -7.64 -41.12
CA ALA A 40 -4.50 -7.54 -41.99
C ALA A 40 -5.66 -6.79 -41.28
N LEU A 41 -5.88 -7.03 -39.99
CA LEU A 41 -6.88 -6.30 -39.19
C LEU A 41 -6.54 -4.81 -39.08
N ARG A 42 -5.26 -4.47 -38.82
CA ARG A 42 -4.79 -3.07 -38.76
C ARG A 42 -4.93 -2.34 -40.10
N GLU A 43 -4.71 -3.02 -41.21
CA GLU A 43 -4.87 -2.46 -42.56
C GLU A 43 -6.34 -2.26 -42.95
N THR A 44 -7.26 -3.05 -42.36
CA THR A 44 -8.69 -2.96 -42.64
C THR A 44 -9.37 -1.83 -41.86
N VAL A 45 -8.90 -1.52 -40.65
CA VAL A 45 -9.46 -0.47 -39.81
C VAL A 45 -8.75 0.85 -40.10
N PRO A 46 -9.45 1.87 -40.65
CA PRO A 46 -8.84 3.17 -40.89
C PRO A 46 -8.38 3.80 -39.58
N ARG A 47 -7.34 4.63 -39.63
CA ARG A 47 -6.88 5.37 -38.47
C ARG A 47 -8.04 6.22 -37.94
N PRO A 48 -8.43 6.08 -36.67
CA PRO A 48 -9.58 6.79 -36.15
C PRO A 48 -9.31 8.30 -36.12
N GLU A 49 -10.28 9.09 -36.58
CA GLU A 49 -10.21 10.56 -36.59
C GLU A 49 -10.34 11.16 -35.18
N TYR A 50 -10.90 10.40 -34.24
CA TYR A 50 -11.04 10.75 -32.83
C TYR A 50 -10.49 9.62 -31.94
N PRO A 51 -9.84 9.92 -30.80
CA PRO A 51 -9.30 8.91 -29.91
C PRO A 51 -10.42 8.01 -29.33
N ILE A 52 -10.13 6.71 -29.21
CA ILE A 52 -11.07 5.71 -28.68
C ILE A 52 -10.75 5.49 -27.18
N PRO A 53 -11.64 5.87 -26.25
CA PRO A 53 -11.30 5.97 -24.82
C PRO A 53 -10.82 4.68 -24.15
N TRP A 54 -11.33 3.51 -24.57
CA TRP A 54 -10.98 2.23 -23.94
C TRP A 54 -9.68 1.59 -24.49
N ALA A 55 -9.06 2.17 -25.53
CA ALA A 55 -7.84 1.64 -26.16
C ALA A 55 -6.54 2.28 -25.62
N GLN A 56 -6.64 3.24 -24.69
CA GLN A 56 -5.51 4.00 -24.12
C GLN A 56 -4.47 3.13 -23.39
N GLY A 57 -4.81 1.90 -22.99
CA GLY A 57 -3.88 0.98 -22.32
C GLY A 57 -3.05 0.09 -23.25
N VAL A 58 -3.39 -0.01 -24.55
CA VAL A 58 -2.82 -1.04 -25.46
C VAL A 58 -1.98 -0.43 -26.59
N GLN A 59 -1.94 0.90 -26.72
CA GLN A 59 -1.16 1.58 -27.77
C GLN A 59 0.25 1.91 -27.28
N HIS A 60 1.14 0.92 -27.38
CA HIS A 60 2.56 1.06 -27.01
C HIS A 60 3.41 1.89 -27.98
N ASP A 61 2.84 2.53 -29.01
CA ASP A 61 3.62 3.37 -29.93
C ASP A 61 2.89 4.65 -30.34
N GLN A 62 3.40 5.74 -29.78
CA GLN A 62 3.58 7.06 -30.38
C GLN A 62 2.36 7.97 -30.67
N ARG A 63 2.43 9.12 -29.96
CA ARG A 63 2.06 10.48 -30.36
C ARG A 63 0.65 11.01 -30.09
N LEU A 64 -0.33 10.21 -29.65
CA LEU A 64 -1.72 10.68 -29.52
C LEU A 64 -2.29 10.89 -28.10
N ASP A 65 -1.66 10.45 -27.01
CA ASP A 65 -2.33 10.44 -25.69
C ASP A 65 -2.06 11.63 -24.75
N PHE A 66 -2.05 12.87 -25.25
CA PHE A 66 -2.00 14.05 -24.35
C PHE A 66 -2.93 15.20 -24.76
N THR A 67 -3.74 15.05 -25.81
CA THR A 67 -4.64 16.12 -26.27
C THR A 67 -5.93 16.24 -25.45
N GLU A 68 -6.23 15.30 -24.53
CA GLU A 68 -7.45 15.33 -23.70
C GLU A 68 -7.20 15.53 -22.19
N THR A 69 -5.95 15.53 -21.70
CA THR A 69 -5.68 15.81 -20.29
C THR A 69 -5.69 17.34 -20.06
N ARG A 70 -6.86 17.91 -19.74
CA ARG A 70 -7.08 19.37 -19.55
C ARG A 70 -6.10 20.10 -18.62
N TRP A 71 -5.33 19.38 -17.80
CA TRP A 71 -4.33 19.94 -16.86
C TRP A 71 -2.88 19.70 -17.25
N ILE A 72 -2.58 18.89 -18.28
CA ILE A 72 -1.23 18.83 -18.85
C ILE A 72 -1.21 19.78 -20.03
N ARG A 73 -0.59 20.94 -19.85
CA ARG A 73 -0.41 21.87 -20.96
C ARG A 73 0.47 21.20 -22.01
N PRO A 74 0.24 21.45 -23.31
CA PRO A 74 1.10 20.92 -24.39
C PRO A 74 2.60 21.20 -24.17
N GLU A 75 2.90 22.31 -23.49
CA GLU A 75 4.24 22.77 -23.09
C GLU A 75 4.91 21.85 -22.05
N ASP A 76 4.13 21.21 -21.15
CA ASP A 76 4.63 20.35 -20.07
C ASP A 76 4.83 18.89 -20.50
N ARG A 77 4.42 18.55 -21.73
CA ARG A 77 4.43 17.18 -22.29
C ARG A 77 5.79 16.50 -22.19
N ALA A 78 6.86 17.23 -22.51
CA ALA A 78 8.22 16.69 -22.45
C ALA A 78 8.59 16.28 -21.02
N THR A 79 8.21 17.08 -20.03
CA THR A 79 8.47 16.84 -18.61
C THR A 79 7.72 15.60 -18.09
N TYR A 80 6.46 15.41 -18.49
CA TYR A 80 5.69 14.22 -18.08
C TYR A 80 6.20 12.93 -18.74
N LEU A 81 6.57 12.99 -20.03
CA LEU A 81 7.21 11.86 -20.70
C LEU A 81 8.55 11.49 -20.05
N GLN A 82 9.36 12.49 -19.67
CA GLN A 82 10.60 12.26 -18.92
C GLN A 82 10.34 11.60 -17.56
N LYS A 83 9.30 12.02 -16.82
CA LYS A 83 8.92 11.39 -15.54
C LYS A 83 8.44 9.95 -15.72
N LYS A 84 7.67 9.65 -16.77
CA LYS A 84 7.26 8.29 -17.12
C LYS A 84 8.47 7.41 -17.43
N ASP A 85 9.37 7.88 -18.29
CA ASP A 85 10.62 7.18 -18.62
C ASP A 85 11.50 6.96 -17.38
N LEU A 86 11.56 7.94 -16.48
CA LEU A 86 12.27 7.81 -15.20
C LEU A 86 11.67 6.69 -14.34
N GLY A 87 10.33 6.63 -14.25
CA GLY A 87 9.63 5.56 -13.53
C GLY A 87 9.88 4.18 -14.13
N VAL A 88 9.86 4.05 -15.46
CA VAL A 88 10.20 2.81 -16.16
C VAL A 88 11.64 2.40 -15.89
N LYS A 89 12.61 3.33 -16.00
CA LYS A 89 14.02 3.05 -15.71
C LYS A 89 14.25 2.67 -14.24
N ALA A 90 13.53 3.30 -13.31
CA ALA A 90 13.59 2.94 -11.89
C ALA A 90 13.06 1.52 -11.66
N ALA A 91 11.94 1.16 -12.28
CA ALA A 91 11.41 -0.20 -12.22
C ALA A 91 12.37 -1.22 -12.85
N GLU A 92 12.93 -0.93 -14.03
CA GLU A 92 13.94 -1.79 -14.68
C GLU A 92 15.18 -1.97 -13.80
N TYR A 93 15.65 -0.92 -13.13
CA TYR A 93 16.77 -0.98 -12.19
C TYR A 93 16.46 -1.90 -11.01
N ILE A 94 15.28 -1.76 -10.40
CA ILE A 94 14.82 -2.62 -9.30
C ILE A 94 14.75 -4.08 -9.76
N ILE A 95 14.12 -4.34 -10.91
CA ILE A 95 14.00 -5.69 -11.49
C ILE A 95 15.37 -6.33 -11.73
N ARG A 96 16.34 -5.56 -12.26
CA ARG A 96 17.70 -6.06 -12.51
C ARG A 96 18.45 -6.40 -11.23
N ASN A 97 18.32 -5.59 -10.19
CA ASN A 97 19.05 -5.78 -8.93
C ASN A 97 18.40 -6.81 -8.01
N MET A 98 17.08 -7.02 -8.13
CA MET A 98 16.31 -8.01 -7.36
C MET A 98 15.90 -9.18 -8.24
N LYS A 99 16.84 -9.69 -9.04
CA LYS A 99 16.54 -10.71 -10.05
C LYS A 99 15.79 -11.94 -9.46
N GLN A 100 16.14 -12.37 -8.25
CA GLN A 100 15.49 -13.48 -7.55
C GLN A 100 13.99 -13.24 -7.27
N GLU A 101 13.55 -11.98 -7.14
CA GLU A 101 12.15 -11.60 -6.85
C GLU A 101 11.28 -11.50 -8.11
N PHE A 102 11.90 -11.26 -9.27
CA PHE A 102 11.23 -11.02 -10.55
C PHE A 102 11.51 -12.10 -11.60
N ASP A 103 12.34 -13.09 -11.28
CA ASP A 103 12.57 -14.28 -12.11
C ASP A 103 11.33 -15.20 -12.21
N TYR A 104 10.29 -14.93 -11.40
CA TYR A 104 9.00 -15.62 -11.46
C TYR A 104 8.07 -14.98 -12.50
N ASP A 105 7.86 -15.67 -13.63
CA ASP A 105 6.93 -15.28 -14.69
C ASP A 105 5.66 -16.14 -14.66
N ALA A 106 4.52 -15.53 -14.33
CA ALA A 106 3.21 -16.17 -14.30
C ALA A 106 2.54 -16.27 -15.69
N SER A 107 3.06 -15.59 -16.71
CA SER A 107 2.42 -15.48 -18.03
C SER A 107 2.54 -16.72 -18.93
N LYS A 108 3.25 -17.77 -18.45
CA LYS A 108 3.30 -19.09 -19.10
C LYS A 108 2.72 -20.19 -18.22
N GLY A 109 1.42 -20.06 -17.96
CA GLY A 109 0.46 -21.15 -17.78
C GLY A 109 0.71 -22.15 -16.64
N GLU A 110 -0.37 -22.37 -15.88
CA GLU A 110 -0.68 -23.38 -14.85
C GLU A 110 -0.13 -24.83 -14.98
N TRP A 111 0.79 -25.17 -15.90
CA TRP A 111 1.33 -26.52 -16.10
C TRP A 111 2.85 -26.57 -16.43
N GLY A 112 3.60 -25.49 -16.15
CA GLY A 112 5.01 -25.36 -16.53
C GLY A 112 6.03 -25.53 -15.38
N ALA A 113 6.60 -26.73 -15.29
CA ALA A 113 7.89 -27.00 -14.64
C ALA A 113 8.98 -26.00 -15.08
N HIS A 114 9.30 -24.99 -14.26
CA HIS A 114 10.39 -24.07 -14.58
C HIS A 114 11.74 -24.79 -14.50
N HIS A 115 12.55 -24.72 -15.55
CA HIS A 115 13.91 -25.27 -15.58
C HIS A 115 14.83 -24.71 -14.48
N ALA A 116 14.54 -23.51 -13.95
CA ALA A 116 15.26 -22.94 -12.82
C ALA A 116 15.02 -23.74 -11.52
N TYR A 117 13.76 -24.08 -11.21
CA TYR A 117 13.39 -24.89 -10.04
C TYR A 117 13.71 -26.39 -10.20
N PHE A 118 13.88 -26.87 -11.44
CA PHE A 118 14.36 -28.22 -11.72
C PHE A 118 15.89 -28.36 -11.64
N LYS A 119 16.64 -27.25 -11.77
CA LYS A 119 18.11 -27.25 -11.75
C LYS A 119 18.71 -26.72 -10.45
N GLN A 120 17.91 -26.10 -9.58
CA GLN A 120 18.34 -25.69 -8.25
C GLN A 120 17.90 -26.73 -7.22
N PRO A 121 18.80 -27.18 -6.31
CA PRO A 121 18.43 -28.13 -5.27
C PRO A 121 17.32 -27.53 -4.41
N GLN A 122 16.20 -28.23 -4.27
CA GLN A 122 15.09 -27.82 -3.43
C GLN A 122 15.36 -28.27 -1.99
N PHE A 123 16.43 -27.74 -1.38
CA PHE A 123 16.91 -28.15 -0.07
C PHE A 123 15.77 -28.20 0.95
N PHE A 124 14.84 -27.26 0.92
CA PHE A 124 13.68 -27.21 1.83
C PHE A 124 12.71 -28.41 1.75
N LYS A 125 12.74 -29.25 0.72
CA LYS A 125 11.89 -30.45 0.66
C LYS A 125 12.52 -31.68 1.30
N SER A 126 13.81 -31.60 1.60
CA SER A 126 14.56 -32.71 2.17
C SER A 126 14.23 -32.96 3.62
N SER A 127 14.32 -34.22 4.01
CA SER A 127 14.15 -34.64 5.41
C SER A 127 15.27 -34.05 6.28
N VAL A 128 15.10 -34.13 7.60
CA VAL A 128 16.12 -33.66 8.55
C VAL A 128 17.43 -34.43 8.34
N GLU A 129 17.33 -35.75 8.13
CA GLU A 129 18.44 -36.67 7.91
C GLU A 129 19.22 -36.33 6.63
N GLU A 130 18.51 -36.04 5.53
CA GLU A 130 19.14 -35.60 4.29
C GLU A 130 19.77 -34.19 4.45
N ALA A 131 19.11 -33.31 5.20
CA ALA A 131 19.56 -31.94 5.35
C ALA A 131 20.88 -31.80 6.10
N VAL A 132 21.09 -32.59 7.16
CA VAL A 132 22.34 -32.55 7.94
C VAL A 132 23.55 -33.02 7.14
N GLU A 133 23.34 -33.79 6.07
CA GLU A 133 24.39 -34.24 5.14
C GLU A 133 24.77 -33.18 4.08
N PHE A 134 23.97 -32.14 3.86
CA PHE A 134 24.28 -31.07 2.91
C PHE A 134 25.54 -30.28 3.31
N ASP A 135 26.14 -29.55 2.36
CA ASP A 135 27.13 -28.54 2.72
C ASP A 135 26.50 -27.44 3.61
N PHE A 136 27.33 -26.60 4.24
CA PHE A 136 26.81 -25.56 5.14
C PHE A 136 25.84 -24.60 4.44
N ALA A 137 26.07 -24.31 3.15
CA ALA A 137 25.21 -23.44 2.35
C ALA A 137 23.82 -24.06 2.14
N GLY A 138 23.74 -25.33 1.71
CA GLY A 138 22.49 -26.06 1.54
C GLY A 138 21.76 -26.28 2.85
N TYR A 139 22.49 -26.59 3.93
CA TYR A 139 21.92 -26.72 5.28
C TYR A 139 21.35 -25.40 5.80
N SER A 140 22.07 -24.29 5.62
CA SER A 140 21.59 -22.96 6.00
C SER A 140 20.31 -22.56 5.25
N GLN A 141 20.21 -22.90 3.96
CA GLN A 141 18.99 -22.71 3.17
C GLN A 141 17.83 -23.60 3.65
N TRP A 142 18.12 -24.82 4.09
CA TRP A 142 17.12 -25.71 4.68
C TRP A 142 16.60 -25.17 6.04
N LEU A 143 17.50 -24.71 6.92
CA LEU A 143 17.19 -24.15 8.24
C LEU A 143 16.33 -22.89 8.14
N MET A 144 16.74 -21.95 7.29
CA MET A 144 16.09 -20.65 7.15
C MET A 144 14.87 -20.68 6.23
N HIS A 145 14.45 -21.88 5.78
CA HIS A 145 13.44 -22.11 4.74
C HIS A 145 12.54 -20.88 4.53
N ILE A 146 12.68 -20.23 3.38
CA ILE A 146 11.80 -19.15 2.96
C ILE A 146 10.73 -19.79 2.08
N PRO A 147 9.56 -20.20 2.62
CA PRO A 147 8.48 -20.67 1.77
C PRO A 147 8.06 -19.51 0.87
N HIS A 148 8.28 -19.65 -0.44
CA HIS A 148 7.50 -18.95 -1.46
C HIS A 148 6.05 -19.51 -1.50
N ARG A 149 5.48 -19.85 -0.35
CA ARG A 149 4.12 -20.38 -0.26
C ARG A 149 3.17 -19.22 -0.48
N HIS A 150 2.21 -19.40 -1.39
CA HIS A 150 1.10 -18.48 -1.56
C HIS A 150 0.43 -18.22 -0.20
N GLY A 151 0.21 -16.95 0.13
CA GLY A 151 -0.50 -16.52 1.35
C GLY A 151 0.37 -16.11 2.54
N LEU A 152 1.67 -16.40 2.55
CA LEU A 152 2.58 -15.85 3.59
C LEU A 152 3.09 -14.47 3.19
N ALA A 153 2.76 -13.48 4.02
CA ALA A 153 3.23 -12.10 3.94
C ALA A 153 4.77 -12.04 3.88
N GLU A 154 5.30 -11.17 3.04
CA GLU A 154 6.74 -11.05 2.81
C GLU A 154 7.46 -10.57 4.07
N SER A 155 6.83 -9.70 4.86
CA SER A 155 7.37 -9.29 6.16
C SER A 155 7.62 -10.47 7.10
N VAL A 156 6.79 -11.52 7.05
CA VAL A 156 6.91 -12.71 7.92
C VAL A 156 8.03 -13.64 7.43
N ARG A 157 8.28 -13.69 6.12
CA ARG A 157 9.27 -14.57 5.49
C ARG A 157 10.70 -14.30 5.97
N TYR A 158 11.01 -13.05 6.26
CA TYR A 158 12.36 -12.61 6.64
C TYR A 158 12.60 -12.56 8.15
N GLN A 159 11.57 -12.79 8.98
CA GLN A 159 11.64 -12.58 10.42
C GLN A 159 12.16 -13.80 11.19
N ASN A 160 11.80 -15.03 10.81
CA ASN A 160 12.04 -16.22 11.62
C ASN A 160 12.35 -17.46 10.76
N PRO A 161 13.03 -18.46 11.33
CA PRO A 161 13.05 -19.78 10.72
C PRO A 161 11.60 -20.30 10.62
N ASN A 162 11.14 -20.62 9.41
CA ASN A 162 9.78 -21.11 9.17
C ASN A 162 9.62 -22.61 9.46
N ARG A 163 10.69 -23.27 9.93
CA ARG A 163 10.68 -24.66 10.40
C ARG A 163 10.15 -24.73 11.82
N SER A 164 9.50 -25.84 12.16
CA SER A 164 9.05 -26.06 13.53
C SER A 164 10.24 -26.23 14.48
N GLY A 165 10.09 -25.81 15.74
CA GLY A 165 11.15 -26.01 16.75
C GLY A 165 11.58 -27.48 16.87
N ARG A 166 10.64 -28.41 16.68
CA ARG A 166 10.89 -29.86 16.70
C ARG A 166 11.78 -30.34 15.55
N GLU A 167 11.55 -29.88 14.32
CA GLU A 167 12.40 -30.24 13.17
C GLU A 167 13.83 -29.72 13.35
N ILE A 168 13.96 -28.49 13.85
CA ILE A 168 15.27 -27.88 14.10
C ILE A 168 15.99 -28.61 15.25
N ALA A 169 15.27 -28.99 16.31
CA ALA A 169 15.81 -29.77 17.41
C ALA A 169 16.28 -31.17 16.97
N ALA A 170 15.52 -31.86 16.12
CA ALA A 170 15.94 -33.14 15.56
C ALA A 170 17.25 -33.01 14.76
N ALA A 171 17.40 -31.94 13.97
CA ALA A 171 18.64 -31.65 13.26
C ALA A 171 19.81 -31.44 14.22
N PHE A 172 19.59 -30.71 15.32
CA PHE A 172 20.60 -30.50 16.36
C PHE A 172 21.07 -31.83 16.97
N THR A 173 20.14 -32.72 17.30
CA THR A 173 20.45 -34.04 17.88
C THR A 173 21.24 -34.92 16.92
N LEU A 174 20.89 -34.94 15.63
CA LEU A 174 21.64 -35.70 14.62
C LEU A 174 23.05 -35.15 14.38
N LEU A 175 23.20 -33.82 14.31
CA LEU A 175 24.50 -33.18 14.15
C LEU A 175 25.43 -33.43 15.33
N TRP A 176 24.86 -33.53 16.55
CA TRP A 176 25.61 -33.88 17.74
C TRP A 176 26.29 -35.25 17.61
N ASP A 177 25.55 -36.22 17.08
CA ASP A 177 25.99 -37.62 17.00
C ASP A 177 26.93 -37.89 15.81
N ALA A 178 27.02 -36.97 14.85
CA ALA A 178 27.79 -37.13 13.60
C ALA A 178 29.17 -36.44 13.60
N SER A 179 29.68 -36.00 14.75
CA SER A 179 30.71 -34.95 14.86
C SER A 179 32.17 -35.39 14.65
N ASP A 180 32.61 -35.57 13.39
CA ASP A 180 34.04 -35.76 13.05
C ASP A 180 34.55 -34.93 11.85
N SER A 181 33.76 -34.00 11.27
CA SER A 181 34.19 -33.13 10.15
C SER A 181 34.08 -31.61 10.42
N PRO A 182 34.98 -30.78 9.84
CA PRO A 182 34.96 -29.31 10.05
C PRO A 182 33.65 -28.63 9.58
N ASP A 183 33.08 -29.05 8.46
CA ASP A 183 31.80 -28.53 7.93
C ASP A 183 30.60 -28.88 8.83
N GLN A 184 30.75 -29.87 9.71
CA GLN A 184 29.76 -30.20 10.74
C GLN A 184 29.97 -29.43 12.05
N ALA A 185 31.08 -28.70 12.24
CA ALA A 185 31.30 -27.91 13.45
C ALA A 185 30.46 -26.62 13.48
N GLU A 186 30.18 -26.02 12.32
CA GLU A 186 29.41 -24.76 12.21
C GLU A 186 27.89 -24.98 12.24
N LYS A 187 27.41 -26.11 11.71
CA LYS A 187 25.98 -26.43 11.63
C LYS A 187 25.28 -26.46 13.00
N PRO A 188 25.87 -27.02 14.09
CA PRO A 188 25.31 -26.93 15.43
C PRO A 188 25.08 -25.49 15.90
N PHE A 189 26.02 -24.57 15.64
CA PHE A 189 25.86 -23.16 16.00
C PHE A 189 24.75 -22.49 15.19
N ALA A 190 24.68 -22.74 13.88
CA ALA A 190 23.58 -22.25 13.04
C ALA A 190 22.21 -22.79 13.49
N THR A 191 22.17 -24.06 13.92
CA THR A 191 20.96 -24.71 14.45
C THR A 191 20.56 -24.12 15.80
N CYS A 192 21.51 -23.86 16.69
CA CYS A 192 21.29 -23.13 17.94
C CYS A 192 20.69 -21.75 17.69
N ARG A 193 21.23 -20.98 16.73
CA ARG A 193 20.66 -19.67 16.35
C ARG A 193 19.23 -19.80 15.84
N ALA A 194 18.95 -20.81 15.02
CA ALA A 194 17.60 -21.07 14.54
C ALA A 194 16.63 -21.40 15.69
N LEU A 195 17.05 -22.23 16.67
CA LEU A 195 16.27 -22.51 17.88
C LEU A 195 16.07 -21.27 18.77
N LEU A 196 17.09 -20.42 18.91
CA LEU A 196 16.98 -19.17 19.68
C LEU A 196 15.92 -18.23 19.11
N ARG A 197 15.82 -18.15 17.78
CA ARG A 197 14.83 -17.31 17.10
C ARG A 197 13.45 -17.96 16.95
N ASN A 198 13.37 -19.28 17.07
CA ASN A 198 12.13 -20.00 16.84
C ASN A 198 11.16 -19.82 18.02
N HIS A 199 9.95 -19.34 17.73
CA HIS A 199 8.92 -19.04 18.73
C HIS A 199 8.49 -20.26 19.56
N ASP A 200 8.57 -21.48 19.03
CA ASP A 200 8.18 -22.71 19.73
C ASP A 200 9.23 -23.15 20.77
N THR A 201 10.43 -22.55 20.76
CA THR A 201 11.53 -22.98 21.64
C THR A 201 11.39 -22.37 23.04
N PRO A 202 11.30 -23.18 24.12
CA PRO A 202 11.17 -22.65 25.48
C PRO A 202 12.39 -21.84 25.94
N LEU A 203 12.17 -20.82 26.77
CA LEU A 203 13.23 -19.92 27.24
C LEU A 203 14.35 -20.66 27.98
N LYS A 204 13.99 -21.65 28.83
CA LYS A 204 14.96 -22.46 29.57
C LYS A 204 15.94 -23.18 28.63
N LEU A 205 15.44 -23.65 27.48
CA LEU A 205 16.26 -24.26 26.45
C LEU A 205 17.12 -23.20 25.75
N ARG A 206 16.54 -22.04 25.38
CA ARG A 206 17.29 -20.91 24.81
C ARG A 206 18.46 -20.47 25.70
N ALA A 207 18.25 -20.31 27.01
CA ALA A 207 19.31 -19.97 27.96
C ALA A 207 20.44 -21.01 27.98
N SER A 208 20.08 -22.28 27.87
CA SER A 208 21.04 -23.39 27.89
C SER A 208 21.82 -23.50 26.57
N LEU A 209 21.18 -23.21 25.43
CA LEU A 209 21.82 -23.11 24.12
C LEU A 209 22.85 -21.96 24.10
N VAL A 210 22.54 -20.80 24.69
CA VAL A 210 23.50 -19.68 24.81
C VAL A 210 24.72 -20.10 25.64
N ASN A 211 24.49 -20.71 26.81
CA ASN A 211 25.56 -21.20 27.67
C ASN A 211 26.46 -22.23 26.97
N TRP A 212 25.85 -23.22 26.33
CA TRP A 212 26.55 -24.23 25.54
C TRP A 212 27.44 -23.57 24.47
N SER A 213 26.89 -22.60 23.74
CA SER A 213 27.59 -21.91 22.66
C SER A 213 28.80 -21.12 23.18
N MET A 214 28.66 -20.43 24.32
CA MET A 214 29.76 -19.68 24.94
C MET A 214 30.89 -20.57 25.47
N GLN A 215 30.58 -21.81 25.87
CA GLN A 215 31.59 -22.75 26.36
C GLN A 215 32.35 -23.41 25.21
N ASN A 216 31.64 -23.85 24.17
CA ASN A 216 32.25 -24.55 23.03
C ASN A 216 32.98 -23.61 22.07
N SER A 217 32.54 -22.35 21.94
CA SER A 217 33.26 -21.34 21.13
C SER A 217 34.67 -21.02 21.65
N LYS A 218 34.95 -21.25 22.96
CA LYS A 218 36.31 -21.11 23.52
C LYS A 218 37.27 -22.18 23.03
N GLN A 219 36.76 -23.28 22.47
CA GLN A 219 37.56 -24.43 22.03
C GLN A 219 37.84 -24.43 20.52
N ASN A 220 36.97 -23.83 19.69
CA ASN A 220 36.99 -24.00 18.22
C ASN A 220 37.34 -22.75 17.38
N GLU A 221 37.77 -21.63 17.98
CA GLU A 221 38.18 -20.39 17.27
C GLU A 221 37.17 -19.81 16.22
N SER A 222 35.91 -20.27 16.18
CA SER A 222 34.89 -19.72 15.27
C SER A 222 34.26 -18.42 15.82
N PHE A 223 34.98 -17.31 15.66
CA PHE A 223 34.63 -16.03 16.30
C PHE A 223 33.39 -15.33 15.74
N SER A 224 32.94 -15.64 14.52
CA SER A 224 31.77 -15.01 13.88
C SER A 224 30.43 -15.52 14.41
N GLU A 225 30.24 -16.84 14.51
CA GLU A 225 28.98 -17.45 14.98
C GLU A 225 28.68 -17.13 16.44
N LEU A 226 29.72 -17.03 17.29
CA LEU A 226 29.53 -16.61 18.68
C LEU A 226 28.98 -15.18 18.77
N SER A 227 29.50 -14.24 17.97
CA SER A 227 28.99 -12.86 17.93
C SER A 227 27.51 -12.82 17.56
N GLU A 228 27.08 -13.68 16.65
CA GLU A 228 25.70 -13.75 16.22
C GLU A 228 24.77 -14.37 17.28
N ILE A 229 25.25 -15.39 18.02
CA ILE A 229 24.52 -15.98 19.15
C ILE A 229 24.40 -14.97 20.30
N ILE A 230 25.46 -14.20 20.57
CA ILE A 230 25.41 -13.11 21.54
C ILE A 230 24.41 -12.04 21.09
N ALA A 231 24.36 -11.71 19.80
CA ALA A 231 23.35 -10.80 19.26
C ALA A 231 21.92 -11.32 19.50
N ASP A 232 21.66 -12.60 19.20
CA ASP A 232 20.37 -13.26 19.48
C ASP A 232 20.03 -13.24 20.98
N ALA A 233 21.01 -13.47 21.86
CA ALA A 233 20.82 -13.37 23.31
C ALA A 233 20.51 -11.94 23.79
N LEU A 234 21.16 -10.93 23.19
CA LEU A 234 20.90 -9.52 23.48
C LEU A 234 19.50 -9.09 23.02
N ASP A 235 19.03 -9.59 21.87
CA ASP A 235 17.66 -9.34 21.40
C ASP A 235 16.63 -9.90 22.40
N GLU A 236 16.87 -11.09 22.97
CA GLU A 236 16.02 -11.65 24.01
C GLU A 236 16.05 -10.84 25.32
N ILE A 237 17.23 -10.38 25.75
CA ILE A 237 17.34 -9.47 26.90
C ILE A 237 16.53 -8.19 26.65
N ALA A 238 16.58 -7.65 25.43
CA ALA A 238 15.78 -6.48 25.05
C ALA A 238 14.27 -6.77 25.08
N ALA A 239 13.84 -7.94 24.59
CA ALA A 239 12.44 -8.35 24.62
C ALA A 239 11.91 -8.49 26.06
N VAL A 240 12.66 -9.16 26.94
CA VAL A 240 12.32 -9.31 28.37
C VAL A 240 12.21 -7.94 29.06
N ARG A 241 13.16 -7.04 28.82
CA ARG A 241 13.13 -5.66 29.35
C ARG A 241 11.92 -4.86 28.88
N ASN A 242 11.43 -5.12 27.68
CA ASN A 242 10.24 -4.47 27.12
C ASN A 242 8.92 -5.13 27.56
N GLY A 243 8.96 -6.05 28.52
CA GLY A 243 7.77 -6.64 29.14
C GLY A 243 7.15 -7.79 28.35
N ALA A 244 7.90 -8.42 27.44
CA ALA A 244 7.45 -9.67 26.82
C ALA A 244 7.23 -10.74 27.91
N THR A 245 5.97 -11.15 28.11
CA THR A 245 5.64 -12.28 28.97
C THR A 245 6.08 -13.56 28.31
N ILE A 246 7.06 -14.21 28.91
CA ILE A 246 7.64 -15.46 28.47
C ILE A 246 6.57 -16.55 28.70
N SER A 247 6.19 -17.31 27.67
CA SER A 247 5.20 -18.38 27.84
C SER A 247 5.71 -19.39 28.86
N ALA A 248 4.81 -19.87 29.72
CA ALA A 248 5.13 -20.90 30.70
C ALA A 248 5.58 -22.19 30.00
N ASP A 249 6.56 -22.85 30.63
CA ASP A 249 7.16 -24.12 30.22
C ASP A 249 6.09 -25.21 30.02
N GLU A 250 5.72 -25.51 28.77
CA GLU A 250 5.30 -26.86 28.42
C GLU A 250 6.56 -27.64 28.02
N GLU A 251 7.03 -28.53 28.90
CA GLU A 251 8.14 -29.44 28.60
C GLU A 251 7.68 -30.45 27.55
N ALA A 252 7.82 -30.10 26.28
CA ALA A 252 7.64 -31.02 25.17
C ALA A 252 8.81 -32.03 25.11
N ASP A 253 8.56 -33.29 24.77
CA ASP A 253 9.56 -34.37 24.80
C ASP A 253 10.87 -34.03 24.06
N TRP A 254 10.77 -33.34 22.91
CA TRP A 254 11.92 -32.94 22.09
C TRP A 254 12.85 -31.92 22.80
N VAL A 255 12.32 -31.16 23.77
CA VAL A 255 13.11 -30.22 24.58
C VAL A 255 14.01 -30.98 25.54
N ALA A 256 13.51 -32.06 26.13
CA ALA A 256 14.26 -32.92 27.04
C ALA A 256 15.43 -33.62 26.30
N GLU A 257 15.22 -34.05 25.06
CA GLU A 257 16.25 -34.66 24.21
C GLU A 257 17.42 -33.68 23.96
N VAL A 258 17.13 -32.42 23.62
CA VAL A 258 18.17 -31.40 23.41
C VAL A 258 18.91 -31.10 24.73
N PHE A 259 18.19 -31.03 25.86
CA PHE A 259 18.80 -30.86 27.18
C PHE A 259 19.73 -32.00 27.57
N GLU A 260 19.37 -33.24 27.21
CA GLU A 260 20.19 -34.42 27.47
C GLU A 260 21.53 -34.33 26.71
N LYS A 261 21.50 -33.94 25.43
CA LYS A 261 22.70 -33.75 24.61
C LYS A 261 23.61 -32.64 25.14
N ILE A 262 23.03 -31.50 25.50
CA ILE A 262 23.79 -30.33 25.99
C ILE A 262 24.38 -30.55 27.40
N GLY A 263 23.86 -31.53 28.15
CA GLY A 263 24.28 -31.86 29.50
C GLY A 263 23.52 -31.04 30.56
N LYS A 264 22.94 -31.74 31.55
CA LYS A 264 22.08 -31.16 32.62
C LYS A 264 22.79 -30.28 33.64
N SER A 265 24.02 -29.85 33.41
CA SER A 265 24.83 -29.20 34.46
C SER A 265 25.74 -28.11 33.93
N PHE A 266 25.15 -26.95 33.61
CA PHE A 266 25.90 -25.70 33.64
C PHE A 266 25.78 -25.09 35.04
N PRO A 267 26.89 -24.98 35.81
CA PRO A 267 26.85 -24.45 37.18
C PRO A 267 26.41 -22.97 37.26
N ASN A 268 26.38 -22.25 36.13
CA ASN A 268 25.84 -20.91 36.00
C ASN A 268 24.86 -20.87 34.82
N GLN A 269 23.54 -20.93 35.07
CA GLN A 269 22.55 -20.73 34.01
C GLN A 269 22.60 -19.29 33.51
N PHE A 270 22.69 -19.11 32.18
CA PHE A 270 22.50 -17.82 31.55
C PHE A 270 21.13 -17.26 31.95
N LYS A 271 21.07 -15.98 32.27
CA LYS A 271 19.82 -15.30 32.62
C LYS A 271 19.58 -14.19 31.62
N PHE A 272 18.35 -14.09 31.12
CA PHE A 272 17.94 -12.98 30.24
C PHE A 272 17.58 -11.71 31.02
N ASP A 273 17.35 -11.81 32.33
CA ASP A 273 17.23 -10.66 33.22
C ASP A 273 18.63 -10.24 33.72
N MET A 274 19.28 -9.35 32.94
CA MET A 274 20.64 -8.85 33.20
C MET A 274 20.63 -7.34 33.44
N ASP A 275 21.51 -6.90 34.35
CA ASP A 275 21.82 -5.48 34.53
C ASP A 275 22.70 -4.93 33.38
N ASP A 276 22.81 -3.60 33.29
CA ASP A 276 23.56 -2.93 32.23
C ASP A 276 25.06 -3.28 32.23
N SER A 277 25.65 -3.55 33.40
CA SER A 277 27.07 -3.92 33.51
C SER A 277 27.34 -5.31 32.95
N ALA A 278 26.46 -6.26 33.25
CA ALA A 278 26.53 -7.62 32.76
C ALA A 278 26.26 -7.68 31.25
N ILE A 279 25.33 -6.87 30.73
CA ILE A 279 25.08 -6.74 29.28
C ILE A 279 26.31 -6.17 28.57
N GLU A 280 26.97 -5.15 29.14
CA GLU A 280 28.19 -4.59 28.54
C GLU A 280 29.35 -5.61 28.54
N LYS A 281 29.50 -6.40 29.60
CA LYS A 281 30.49 -7.50 29.64
C LYS A 281 30.19 -8.57 28.60
N LEU A 282 28.91 -8.91 28.42
CA LEU A 282 28.45 -9.86 27.41
C LEU A 282 28.78 -9.37 26.00
N PHE A 283 28.42 -8.13 25.67
CA PHE A 283 28.76 -7.51 24.39
C PHE A 283 30.28 -7.50 24.14
N LYS A 284 31.08 -7.09 25.14
CA LYS A 284 32.55 -7.06 25.05
C LYS A 284 33.21 -8.44 24.97
N SER A 285 32.48 -9.53 25.26
CA SER A 285 33.01 -10.89 25.17
C SER A 285 33.13 -11.39 23.72
N ALA A 286 32.38 -10.78 22.79
CA ALA A 286 32.53 -11.02 21.36
C ALA A 286 33.81 -10.37 20.84
N LYS A 287 34.73 -11.15 20.24
CA LYS A 287 36.00 -10.63 19.72
C LYS A 287 35.85 -9.93 18.36
N ILE A 288 34.85 -10.32 17.56
CA ILE A 288 34.56 -9.72 16.24
C ILE A 288 33.26 -8.92 16.36
N PRO A 289 33.31 -7.59 16.23
CA PRO A 289 32.11 -6.78 16.19
C PRO A 289 31.41 -6.95 14.82
N THR A 290 30.17 -7.45 14.82
CA THR A 290 29.30 -7.46 13.63
C THR A 290 28.27 -6.33 13.74
N ILE A 291 27.75 -5.84 12.59
CA ILE A 291 26.69 -4.81 12.56
C ILE A 291 25.47 -5.28 13.38
N ARG A 292 25.08 -6.54 13.22
CA ARG A 292 23.99 -7.17 13.97
C ARG A 292 24.24 -7.13 15.48
N LEU A 293 25.44 -7.51 15.94
CA LEU A 293 25.78 -7.48 17.36
C LEU A 293 25.66 -6.07 17.94
N PHE A 294 26.10 -5.04 17.20
CA PHE A 294 25.91 -3.65 17.60
C PHE A 294 24.43 -3.26 17.68
N ASN A 295 23.63 -3.63 16.68
CA ASN A 295 22.20 -3.35 16.65
C ASN A 295 21.48 -3.98 17.85
N SER A 296 21.73 -5.26 18.12
CA SER A 296 21.17 -5.97 19.28
C SER A 296 21.61 -5.35 20.61
N PHE A 297 22.86 -4.91 20.73
CA PHE A 297 23.32 -4.19 21.92
C PHE A 297 22.59 -2.86 22.11
N MET A 298 22.36 -2.10 21.03
CA MET A 298 21.57 -0.85 21.09
C MET A 298 20.13 -1.11 21.53
N ARG A 299 19.49 -2.22 21.10
CA ARG A 299 18.13 -2.60 21.51
C ARG A 299 17.98 -2.81 23.01
N THR A 300 19.02 -3.29 23.69
CA THR A 300 18.96 -3.49 25.16
C THR A 300 18.81 -2.19 25.95
N LYS A 301 19.10 -1.03 25.33
CA LYS A 301 18.93 0.29 25.94
C LYS A 301 17.48 0.72 25.88
N THR A 302 16.87 0.89 27.06
CA THR A 302 15.48 1.32 27.21
C THR A 302 15.33 2.80 26.86
N SER A 303 14.34 3.13 26.04
CA SER A 303 14.12 4.51 25.57
C SER A 303 13.53 5.45 26.63
N THR A 304 13.09 4.91 27.78
CA THR A 304 12.13 5.57 28.68
C THR A 304 12.72 6.20 29.93
N SER A 305 13.87 5.75 30.46
CA SER A 305 14.35 6.22 31.78
C SER A 305 15.40 7.34 31.75
N ASN A 306 16.16 7.53 30.66
CA ASN A 306 17.14 8.63 30.57
C ASN A 306 17.53 9.03 29.12
N ARG A 307 16.68 9.83 28.45
CA ARG A 307 16.86 10.22 27.03
C ARG A 307 18.20 10.89 26.70
N ILE A 308 18.73 11.72 27.61
CA ILE A 308 20.01 12.43 27.40
C ILE A 308 21.17 11.43 27.43
N GLN A 309 21.17 10.49 28.37
CA GLN A 309 22.18 9.44 28.43
C GLN A 309 22.13 8.53 27.19
N ASN A 310 20.93 8.14 26.76
CA ASN A 310 20.74 7.36 25.54
C ASN A 310 21.23 8.09 24.29
N THR A 311 20.99 9.39 24.19
CA THR A 311 21.49 10.21 23.08
C THR A 311 23.02 10.27 23.07
N LYS A 312 23.65 10.49 24.23
CA LYS A 312 25.12 10.46 24.35
C LYS A 312 25.67 9.10 23.95
N PHE A 313 25.02 8.03 24.38
CA PHE A 313 25.37 6.66 24.02
C PHE A 313 25.26 6.42 22.52
N ALA A 314 24.12 6.75 21.89
CA ALA A 314 23.90 6.58 20.46
C ALA A 314 24.94 7.33 19.61
N ARG A 315 25.27 8.57 19.98
CA ARG A 315 26.32 9.36 19.30
C ARG A 315 27.72 8.75 19.48
N ASN A 316 28.03 8.20 20.65
CA ASN A 316 29.29 7.49 20.86
C ASN A 316 29.36 6.20 20.03
N VAL A 317 28.26 5.46 19.94
CA VAL A 317 28.16 4.25 19.09
C VAL A 317 28.35 4.62 17.63
N GLN A 318 27.67 5.66 17.13
CA GLN A 318 27.84 6.15 15.76
C GLN A 318 29.31 6.49 15.47
N LYS A 319 29.97 7.25 16.35
CA LYS A 319 31.39 7.60 16.18
C LYS A 319 32.29 6.37 16.17
N ASN A 320 32.01 5.38 17.04
CA ASN A 320 32.77 4.13 17.05
C ASN A 320 32.55 3.32 15.77
N PHE A 321 31.34 3.32 15.25
CA PHE A 321 30.97 2.66 14.00
C PHE A 321 31.71 3.27 12.81
N GLU A 322 31.78 4.61 12.74
CA GLU A 322 32.59 5.37 11.78
C GLU A 322 34.08 5.06 11.92
N ASN A 323 34.62 5.05 13.15
CA ASN A 323 36.03 4.72 13.41
C ASN A 323 36.41 3.30 13.00
N LEU A 324 35.46 2.36 13.04
CA LEU A 324 35.64 0.97 12.62
C LEU A 324 35.44 0.77 11.12
N GLY A 325 35.11 1.83 10.37
CA GLY A 325 34.83 1.75 8.93
C GLY A 325 33.59 0.94 8.59
N MET A 326 32.63 0.82 9.52
CA MET A 326 31.38 0.11 9.31
C MET A 326 30.34 1.02 8.63
N THR A 327 29.51 0.43 7.78
CA THR A 327 28.47 1.10 6.97
C THR A 327 27.10 0.96 7.61
N MET A 328 26.29 2.04 7.58
CA MET A 328 24.99 2.01 8.25
C MET A 328 24.02 1.08 7.52
N SER A 329 23.44 0.17 8.28
CA SER A 329 22.29 -0.64 7.85
C SER A 329 20.97 0.01 8.23
N PRO A 330 19.83 -0.40 7.61
CA PRO A 330 18.50 0.04 8.03
C PRO A 330 18.25 -0.16 9.52
N ALA A 331 18.54 -1.35 10.07
CA ALA A 331 18.37 -1.62 11.49
C ALA A 331 19.27 -0.74 12.36
N THR A 332 20.52 -0.49 11.94
CA THR A 332 21.43 0.43 12.66
C THR A 332 20.84 1.84 12.70
N PHE A 333 20.35 2.34 11.57
CA PHE A 333 19.75 3.67 11.49
C PHE A 333 18.47 3.75 12.35
N ALA A 334 17.61 2.73 12.30
CA ALA A 334 16.40 2.69 13.12
C ALA A 334 16.69 2.70 14.62
N GLU A 335 17.69 1.93 15.08
CA GLU A 335 18.10 1.91 16.48
C GLU A 335 18.75 3.22 16.92
N TYR A 336 19.60 3.81 16.06
CA TYR A 336 20.15 5.14 16.31
C TYR A 336 19.03 6.17 16.47
N TYR A 337 18.08 6.19 15.52
CA TYR A 337 16.92 7.09 15.51
C TYR A 337 16.04 6.90 16.76
N ARG A 338 15.86 5.66 17.23
CA ARG A 338 15.10 5.34 18.45
C ARG A 338 15.76 5.90 19.71
N LEU A 339 17.08 5.84 19.80
CA LEU A 339 17.83 6.19 21.02
C LEU A 339 18.08 7.69 21.18
N ILE A 340 18.21 8.44 20.09
CA ILE A 340 18.38 9.89 20.16
C ILE A 340 17.08 10.57 20.62
N ASP A 341 17.22 11.67 21.37
CA ASP A 341 16.09 12.49 21.81
C ASP A 341 15.44 13.26 20.65
N GLU A 342 14.32 13.91 20.94
CA GLU A 342 13.53 14.63 19.95
C GLU A 342 14.28 15.80 19.29
N THR A 343 15.05 16.57 20.07
CA THR A 343 15.87 17.67 19.55
C THR A 343 16.88 17.17 18.52
N HIS A 344 17.54 16.04 18.81
CA HIS A 344 18.52 15.43 17.92
C HIS A 344 17.85 14.79 16.70
N ARG A 345 16.66 14.20 16.82
CA ARG A 345 15.89 13.72 15.65
C ARG A 345 15.51 14.85 14.71
N ASN A 346 15.10 15.99 15.28
CA ASN A 346 14.76 17.18 14.49
C ASN A 346 16.00 17.73 13.78
N HIS A 347 17.15 17.74 14.45
CA HIS A 347 18.42 18.13 13.82
C HIS A 347 18.83 17.16 12.71
N LEU A 348 18.79 15.85 12.96
CA LEU A 348 19.07 14.82 11.97
C LEU A 348 18.15 14.96 10.76
N SER A 349 16.85 15.13 10.98
CA SER A 349 15.88 15.30 9.89
C SER A 349 16.17 16.51 9.01
N ARG A 350 16.67 17.61 9.59
CA ARG A 350 17.11 18.81 8.86
C ARG A 350 18.38 18.54 8.06
N GLN A 351 19.37 17.88 8.65
CA GLN A 351 20.59 17.47 7.94
C GLN A 351 20.25 16.56 6.76
N MET A 352 19.36 15.59 6.96
CA MET A 352 18.89 14.69 5.90
C MET A 352 18.21 15.43 4.75
N MET A 353 17.57 16.57 4.98
CA MET A 353 16.98 17.37 3.90
C MET A 353 18.03 17.95 2.95
N GLU A 354 19.26 18.13 3.44
CA GLU A 354 20.41 18.66 2.69
C GLU A 354 21.24 17.53 2.05
N TRP A 355 20.95 16.26 2.37
CA TRP A 355 21.71 15.13 1.87
C TRP A 355 21.60 14.95 0.36
N ASP A 356 22.72 14.59 -0.27
CA ASP A 356 22.70 13.92 -1.56
C ASP A 356 22.38 12.44 -1.32
N PHE A 357 21.10 12.09 -1.34
CA PHE A 357 20.64 10.73 -1.04
C PHE A 357 21.27 9.65 -1.94
N GLN A 358 21.77 10.01 -3.14
CA GLN A 358 22.47 9.05 -4.00
C GLN A 358 23.84 8.63 -3.43
N LYS A 359 24.42 9.43 -2.52
CA LYS A 359 25.72 9.17 -1.88
C LYS A 359 25.60 8.93 -0.39
N GLU A 360 24.84 9.76 0.30
CA GLU A 360 24.73 9.79 1.76
C GLU A 360 23.53 9.00 2.28
N GLY A 361 22.56 8.71 1.41
CA GLY A 361 21.31 8.03 1.76
C GLY A 361 21.32 6.52 1.53
N PHE A 362 22.38 5.94 0.96
CA PHE A 362 22.46 4.52 0.67
C PHE A 362 22.80 3.72 1.93
N LEU A 363 22.00 2.70 2.22
CA LEU A 363 22.18 1.81 3.37
C LEU A 363 22.62 0.43 2.88
N GLU A 364 23.50 -0.20 3.64
CA GLU A 364 23.98 -1.55 3.31
C GLU A 364 23.19 -2.62 4.04
N ALA A 365 23.01 -3.76 3.37
CA ALA A 365 22.35 -4.92 3.97
C ALA A 365 23.19 -5.40 5.16
N SER A 366 22.59 -5.50 6.33
CA SER A 366 23.18 -6.23 7.43
C SER A 366 22.60 -7.65 7.47
N SER A 367 23.34 -8.58 8.07
CA SER A 367 22.82 -9.92 8.40
C SER A 367 21.71 -9.86 9.48
N ASP A 368 21.20 -8.67 9.81
CA ASP A 368 20.16 -8.42 10.78
C ASP A 368 18.78 -8.54 10.12
N TYR A 369 18.02 -9.53 10.57
CA TYR A 369 16.64 -9.77 10.15
C TYR A 369 15.72 -8.56 10.41
N LYS A 370 16.09 -7.67 11.33
CA LYS A 370 15.35 -6.43 11.61
C LYS A 370 15.53 -5.34 10.55
N ASP A 371 16.39 -5.52 9.55
CA ASP A 371 16.49 -4.58 8.42
C ASP A 371 15.15 -4.39 7.71
N TYR A 372 14.36 -5.46 7.58
CA TYR A 372 13.05 -5.44 6.94
C TYR A 372 11.92 -4.81 7.77
N GLU A 373 12.15 -4.62 9.07
CA GLU A 373 11.22 -3.92 9.98
C GLU A 373 11.67 -2.49 10.30
N ALA A 374 12.91 -2.13 9.92
CA ALA A 374 13.56 -0.89 10.35
C ALA A 374 12.73 0.35 10.00
N PHE A 375 12.25 0.45 8.76
CA PHE A 375 11.44 1.59 8.32
C PHE A 375 10.07 1.63 8.99
N GLU A 376 9.42 0.48 9.18
CA GLU A 376 8.15 0.41 9.93
C GLU A 376 8.35 0.90 11.37
N ASN A 377 9.43 0.52 12.03
CA ASN A 377 9.76 0.96 13.37
C ASN A 377 10.04 2.48 13.45
N ILE A 378 10.78 3.04 12.48
CA ILE A 378 11.02 4.49 12.39
C ILE A 378 9.70 5.26 12.23
N VAL A 379 8.83 4.79 11.33
CA VAL A 379 7.53 5.42 11.11
C VAL A 379 6.62 5.30 12.33
N ASN A 380 6.60 4.15 13.00
CA ASN A 380 5.87 3.96 14.25
C ASN A 380 6.34 4.91 15.35
N LEU A 381 7.66 5.13 15.49
CA LEU A 381 8.22 6.12 16.41
C LEU A 381 7.75 7.54 16.07
N LEU A 382 7.78 7.90 14.79
CA LEU A 382 7.25 9.18 14.33
C LEU A 382 5.77 9.35 14.63
N LYS A 383 4.94 8.34 14.36
CA LYS A 383 3.50 8.36 14.67
C LYS A 383 3.25 8.56 16.16
N GLN A 384 3.97 7.84 17.02
CA GLN A 384 3.86 7.99 18.47
C GLN A 384 4.27 9.39 18.93
N HIS A 385 5.28 9.98 18.31
CA HIS A 385 5.69 11.36 18.58
C HIS A 385 4.64 12.36 18.11
N ALA A 386 4.16 12.22 16.87
CA ALA A 386 3.10 13.02 16.29
C ALA A 386 1.82 12.98 17.13
N ALA A 387 1.49 11.83 17.72
CA ALA A 387 0.32 11.67 18.60
C ALA A 387 0.45 12.44 19.92
N LYS A 388 1.67 12.59 20.47
CA LYS A 388 1.93 13.28 21.74
C LYS A 388 1.89 14.79 21.63
N VAL A 389 2.07 15.34 20.41
CA VAL A 389 1.90 16.77 20.15
C VAL A 389 0.39 17.07 20.12
N SER A 390 -0.19 17.28 21.30
CA SER A 390 -1.51 17.88 21.46
C SER A 390 -1.42 19.36 21.15
N VAL A 391 -2.40 19.89 20.40
CA VAL A 391 -2.52 21.28 19.93
C VAL A 391 -1.86 22.29 20.88
N THR A 392 -0.60 22.62 20.60
CA THR A 392 0.15 23.64 21.32
C THR A 392 -0.57 24.97 21.09
N LYS A 393 -0.95 25.65 22.19
CA LYS A 393 -1.64 26.95 22.11
C LYS A 393 -0.74 28.08 21.60
N ASP A 394 0.57 27.85 21.63
CA ASP A 394 1.58 28.77 21.12
C ASP A 394 1.77 28.57 19.61
N ALA A 395 1.54 29.64 18.85
CA ALA A 395 1.63 29.64 17.39
C ALA A 395 3.06 29.41 16.89
N GLU A 396 4.08 29.87 17.61
CA GLU A 396 5.49 29.70 17.23
C GLU A 396 5.94 28.26 17.45
N ALA A 397 5.62 27.70 18.62
CA ALA A 397 5.87 26.29 18.90
C ALA A 397 5.15 25.37 17.90
N ALA A 398 3.87 25.66 17.60
CA ALA A 398 3.11 24.91 16.61
C ALA A 398 3.67 25.05 15.19
N ALA A 399 4.23 26.21 14.81
CA ALA A 399 4.90 26.37 13.51
C ALA A 399 6.19 25.56 13.43
N LEU A 400 6.98 25.55 14.52
CA LEU A 400 8.21 24.77 14.61
C LEU A 400 7.94 23.26 14.56
N ASP A 401 6.95 22.78 15.29
CA ASP A 401 6.53 21.38 15.28
C ASP A 401 6.13 20.93 13.87
N ARG A 402 5.31 21.75 13.18
CA ARG A 402 4.90 21.49 11.79
C ARG A 402 6.11 21.33 10.86
N LEU A 403 7.06 22.27 10.93
CA LEU A 403 8.28 22.21 10.13
C LEU A 403 9.11 20.96 10.46
N ASN A 404 9.24 20.61 11.73
CA ASN A 404 10.01 19.44 12.17
C ASN A 404 9.40 18.13 11.65
N PHE A 405 8.08 17.93 11.80
CA PHE A 405 7.40 16.72 11.29
C PHE A 405 7.41 16.65 9.77
N ARG A 406 7.25 17.79 9.08
CA ARG A 406 7.34 17.84 7.62
C ARG A 406 8.74 17.44 7.12
N ASN A 407 9.78 17.98 7.74
CA ASN A 407 11.16 17.60 7.39
C ASN A 407 11.43 16.12 7.70
N ALA A 408 10.98 15.62 8.85
CA ALA A 408 11.18 14.22 9.23
C ALA A 408 10.47 13.26 8.26
N THR A 409 9.20 13.52 7.95
CA THR A 409 8.41 12.69 7.01
C THR A 409 9.01 12.67 5.61
N PHE A 410 9.44 13.82 5.08
CA PHE A 410 10.11 13.87 3.77
C PHE A 410 11.47 13.19 3.75
N SER A 411 12.31 13.43 4.75
CA SER A 411 13.63 12.81 4.87
C SER A 411 13.51 11.28 4.94
N ILE A 412 12.55 10.77 5.71
CA ILE A 412 12.32 9.32 5.83
C ILE A 412 11.73 8.73 4.55
N GLN A 413 10.82 9.44 3.86
CA GLN A 413 10.35 8.99 2.53
C GLN A 413 11.49 8.89 1.53
N LYS A 414 12.38 9.89 1.46
CA LYS A 414 13.55 9.86 0.59
C LYS A 414 14.48 8.70 0.96
N LEU A 415 14.69 8.45 2.25
CA LEU A 415 15.50 7.33 2.73
C LEU A 415 14.91 5.98 2.28
N ILE A 416 13.60 5.78 2.44
CA ILE A 416 12.90 4.57 1.99
C ILE A 416 12.99 4.42 0.48
N MET A 417 12.72 5.48 -0.29
CA MET A 417 12.76 5.45 -1.74
C MET A 417 14.17 5.23 -2.31
N THR A 418 15.21 5.57 -1.56
CA THR A 418 16.61 5.27 -1.90
C THR A 418 16.99 3.83 -1.57
N ASN A 419 16.30 3.20 -0.61
CA ASN A 419 16.59 1.85 -0.14
C ASN A 419 15.34 0.93 -0.15
N PRO A 420 14.62 0.81 -1.28
CA PRO A 420 13.37 0.05 -1.34
C PRO A 420 13.58 -1.46 -1.10
N GLN A 421 14.80 -1.97 -1.24
CA GLN A 421 15.16 -3.38 -1.03
C GLN A 421 14.95 -3.90 0.39
N PHE A 422 14.89 -3.01 1.38
CA PHE A 422 14.70 -3.38 2.79
C PHE A 422 13.26 -3.16 3.26
N LEU A 423 12.32 -2.89 2.35
CA LEU A 423 10.92 -2.72 2.69
C LEU A 423 10.10 -3.84 2.06
N PRO A 424 9.55 -4.78 2.86
CA PRO A 424 8.68 -5.83 2.34
C PRO A 424 7.53 -5.24 1.51
N ARG A 425 7.23 -5.88 0.36
CA ARG A 425 6.21 -5.36 -0.58
C ARG A 425 4.84 -5.14 0.07
N ASP A 426 4.45 -6.02 0.98
CA ASP A 426 3.20 -5.96 1.73
C ASP A 426 3.17 -4.81 2.76
N LYS A 427 4.33 -4.30 3.17
CA LYS A 427 4.49 -3.16 4.09
C LYS A 427 4.71 -1.83 3.38
N PHE A 428 5.09 -1.86 2.10
CA PHE A 428 5.41 -0.66 1.33
C PHE A 428 4.31 0.39 1.45
N TYR A 429 3.07 0.04 1.10
CA TYR A 429 1.96 0.98 1.10
C TYR A 429 1.60 1.48 2.50
N SER A 430 1.52 0.61 3.51
CA SER A 430 1.14 1.01 4.86
C SER A 430 2.10 2.03 5.46
N VAL A 431 3.40 1.89 5.20
CA VAL A 431 4.43 2.82 5.70
C VAL A 431 4.26 4.21 5.07
N PHE A 432 4.02 4.30 3.76
CA PHE A 432 3.78 5.60 3.12
C PHE A 432 2.47 6.23 3.58
N LEU A 433 1.41 5.45 3.75
CA LEU A 433 0.13 5.96 4.27
C LEU A 433 0.27 6.59 5.65
N ASP A 434 1.05 5.95 6.51
CA ASP A 434 1.33 6.44 7.84
C ASP A 434 2.13 7.75 7.83
N LEU A 435 3.13 7.86 6.95
CA LEU A 435 3.87 9.10 6.75
C LEU A 435 2.99 10.21 6.20
N LYS A 436 2.11 9.91 5.23
CA LYS A 436 1.16 10.88 4.70
C LYS A 436 0.12 11.31 5.71
N ALA A 437 -0.34 10.42 6.59
CA ALA A 437 -1.24 10.78 7.68
C ALA A 437 -0.60 11.79 8.65
N ILE A 438 0.71 11.65 8.92
CA ILE A 438 1.48 12.63 9.71
C ILE A 438 1.57 13.96 8.95
N GLU A 439 1.92 13.96 7.66
CA GLU A 439 1.97 15.17 6.83
C GLU A 439 0.63 15.92 6.85
N LEU A 440 -0.49 15.21 6.63
CA LEU A 440 -1.84 15.78 6.66
C LEU A 440 -2.20 16.38 8.02
N LYS A 441 -1.81 15.72 9.11
CA LYS A 441 -2.06 16.22 10.48
C LYS A 441 -1.38 17.57 10.74
N PHE A 442 -0.19 17.78 10.18
CA PHE A 442 0.62 18.98 10.40
C PHE A 442 0.57 19.99 9.24
N ALA A 443 -0.17 19.71 8.17
CA ALA A 443 -0.34 20.62 7.05
C ALA A 443 -1.04 21.92 7.50
N SER A 444 -0.44 23.06 7.18
CA SER A 444 -1.01 24.39 7.47
C SER A 444 -1.83 24.94 6.31
N GLU A 445 -1.53 24.51 5.10
CA GLU A 445 -2.13 25.05 3.88
C GLU A 445 -2.75 23.96 3.00
N PRO A 446 -3.79 24.30 2.22
CA PRO A 446 -4.46 23.34 1.34
C PRO A 446 -3.54 22.76 0.25
N ALA A 447 -2.53 23.53 -0.16
CA ALA A 447 -1.53 23.08 -1.12
C ALA A 447 -0.70 21.92 -0.55
N GLU A 448 -0.26 22.02 0.70
CA GLU A 448 0.51 20.96 1.38
C GLU A 448 -0.31 19.68 1.53
N VAL A 449 -1.59 19.81 1.88
CA VAL A 449 -2.52 18.67 1.95
C VAL A 449 -2.66 17.98 0.59
N TRP A 450 -2.84 18.78 -0.46
CA TRP A 450 -2.99 18.25 -1.81
C TRP A 450 -1.70 17.60 -2.34
N ASP A 451 -0.55 18.19 -2.03
CA ASP A 451 0.76 17.64 -2.38
C ASP A 451 1.02 16.34 -1.63
N ALA A 452 0.69 16.26 -0.34
CA ALA A 452 0.78 15.01 0.44
C ALA A 452 -0.11 13.90 -0.16
N PHE A 453 -1.34 14.24 -0.54
CA PHE A 453 -2.28 13.32 -1.18
C PHE A 453 -1.78 12.82 -2.55
N THR A 454 -1.33 13.73 -3.42
CA THR A 454 -0.94 13.39 -4.80
C THR A 454 0.48 12.82 -4.92
N SER A 455 1.38 13.13 -3.98
CA SER A 455 2.72 12.54 -3.92
C SER A 455 2.76 11.16 -3.28
N SER A 456 1.66 10.71 -2.66
CA SER A 456 1.56 9.34 -2.16
C SER A 456 1.66 8.33 -3.31
N PRO A 457 2.38 7.21 -3.16
CA PRO A 457 2.40 6.14 -4.16
C PRO A 457 1.01 5.54 -4.40
N VAL A 458 0.11 5.63 -3.42
CA VAL A 458 -1.28 5.15 -3.45
C VAL A 458 -2.22 6.11 -2.74
N GLN A 459 -3.47 6.20 -3.21
CA GLN A 459 -4.54 7.03 -2.62
C GLN A 459 -5.72 6.17 -2.16
N PRO A 460 -5.56 5.33 -1.11
CA PRO A 460 -6.64 4.49 -0.60
C PRO A 460 -7.69 5.31 0.14
N THR A 461 -8.83 4.68 0.43
CA THR A 461 -10.00 5.33 1.04
C THR A 461 -9.68 6.04 2.35
N GLU A 462 -8.76 5.50 3.16
CA GLU A 462 -8.31 6.09 4.42
C GLU A 462 -7.63 7.45 4.20
N LEU A 463 -6.78 7.56 3.18
CA LEU A 463 -6.11 8.81 2.83
C LEU A 463 -7.10 9.82 2.24
N GLN A 464 -8.02 9.36 1.39
CA GLN A 464 -9.10 10.19 0.85
C GLN A 464 -9.98 10.77 1.98
N ALA A 465 -10.35 9.94 2.96
CA ALA A 465 -11.10 10.37 4.14
C ALA A 465 -10.32 11.36 5.02
N ALA A 466 -9.00 11.15 5.20
CA ALA A 466 -8.15 12.08 5.94
C ALA A 466 -8.11 13.48 5.29
N VAL A 467 -7.99 13.55 3.96
CA VAL A 467 -8.04 14.81 3.20
C VAL A 467 -9.39 15.51 3.38
N LEU A 468 -10.49 14.76 3.26
CA LEU A 468 -11.84 15.31 3.46
C LEU A 468 -12.01 15.85 4.89
N ASN A 469 -11.61 15.08 5.90
CA ASN A 469 -11.71 15.48 7.30
C ASN A 469 -10.92 16.76 7.57
N TRP A 470 -9.70 16.87 7.03
CA TRP A 470 -8.92 18.10 7.13
C TRP A 470 -9.64 19.28 6.47
N ALA A 471 -10.21 19.09 5.28
CA ALA A 471 -10.93 20.12 4.54
C ALA A 471 -12.19 20.62 5.29
N ILE A 472 -12.92 19.72 5.95
CA ILE A 472 -14.08 20.03 6.79
C ILE A 472 -13.64 20.82 8.04
N GLN A 473 -12.63 20.32 8.76
CA GLN A 473 -12.11 20.96 9.98
C GLN A 473 -11.62 22.39 9.72
N ASN A 474 -11.00 22.63 8.55
CA ASN A 474 -10.48 23.93 8.15
C ASN A 474 -11.47 24.78 7.34
N LYS A 475 -12.74 24.36 7.23
CA LYS A 475 -13.80 25.06 6.47
C LYS A 475 -13.42 25.37 5.01
N ASN A 476 -12.58 24.52 4.41
CA ASN A 476 -12.07 24.67 3.05
C ASN A 476 -12.84 23.79 2.06
N PHE A 477 -13.92 24.33 1.51
CA PHE A 477 -14.72 23.61 0.52
C PHE A 477 -14.00 23.38 -0.80
N SER A 478 -13.12 24.30 -1.22
CA SER A 478 -12.40 24.18 -2.50
C SER A 478 -11.53 22.93 -2.55
N LEU A 479 -10.84 22.60 -1.45
CA LEU A 479 -10.07 21.37 -1.34
C LEU A 479 -10.97 20.12 -1.36
N ALA A 480 -12.11 20.17 -0.68
CA ALA A 480 -13.08 19.07 -0.67
C ALA A 480 -13.67 18.82 -2.08
N ALA A 481 -14.04 19.89 -2.79
CA ALA A 481 -14.50 19.83 -4.18
C ALA A 481 -13.40 19.30 -5.12
N ARG A 482 -12.13 19.68 -4.90
CA ARG A 482 -10.99 19.15 -5.64
C ARG A 482 -10.81 17.64 -5.42
N LEU A 483 -10.96 17.16 -4.19
CA LEU A 483 -10.97 15.73 -3.89
C LEU A 483 -12.14 15.03 -4.58
N TYR A 484 -13.34 15.60 -4.55
CA TYR A 484 -14.52 15.03 -5.23
C TYR A 484 -14.30 14.88 -6.74
N GLN A 485 -13.78 15.93 -7.40
CA GLN A 485 -13.45 15.89 -8.83
C GLN A 485 -12.41 14.81 -9.16
N TRP A 486 -11.44 14.61 -8.27
CA TRP A 486 -10.44 13.55 -8.42
C TRP A 486 -11.08 12.15 -8.31
N LEU A 487 -11.97 11.93 -7.33
CA LEU A 487 -12.69 10.66 -7.16
C LEU A 487 -13.57 10.33 -8.35
N ASP A 488 -14.29 11.33 -8.87
CA ASP A 488 -15.14 11.20 -10.05
C ASP A 488 -14.31 10.85 -11.29
N TYR A 489 -13.22 11.59 -11.53
CA TYR A 489 -12.32 11.37 -12.67
C TYR A 489 -11.72 9.95 -12.68
N HIS A 490 -11.36 9.42 -11.52
CA HIS A 490 -10.80 8.07 -11.41
C HIS A 490 -11.85 6.95 -11.34
N GLY A 491 -13.15 7.28 -11.48
CA GLY A 491 -14.25 6.30 -11.36
C GLY A 491 -14.38 5.70 -9.96
N LEU A 492 -13.74 6.30 -8.95
CA LEU A 492 -13.72 5.82 -7.58
C LEU A 492 -14.95 6.29 -6.77
N SER A 493 -15.71 7.26 -7.29
CA SER A 493 -16.96 7.73 -6.68
C SER A 493 -17.98 6.59 -6.49
N VAL A 494 -17.93 5.54 -7.31
CA VAL A 494 -18.77 4.34 -7.20
C VAL A 494 -18.38 3.48 -5.98
N TYR A 495 -17.07 3.39 -5.69
CA TYR A 495 -16.51 2.55 -4.63
C TYR A 495 -16.41 3.30 -3.28
N SER A 496 -16.25 4.62 -3.31
CA SER A 496 -16.15 5.51 -2.13
C SER A 496 -17.47 6.24 -1.83
N ARG A 497 -18.62 5.55 -1.91
CA ARG A 497 -19.97 6.15 -1.73
C ARG A 497 -20.17 6.87 -0.40
N GLN A 498 -19.60 6.33 0.68
CA GLN A 498 -19.68 6.98 1.99
C GLN A 498 -18.95 8.33 1.99
N LEU A 499 -17.80 8.41 1.32
CA LEU A 499 -17.01 9.63 1.19
C LEU A 499 -17.72 10.67 0.31
N ALA A 500 -18.31 10.24 -0.82
CA ALA A 500 -19.11 11.08 -1.69
C ALA A 500 -20.31 11.71 -0.96
N ARG A 501 -20.96 10.94 -0.07
CA ARG A 501 -22.04 11.45 0.80
C ARG A 501 -21.54 12.49 1.80
N SER A 502 -20.45 12.23 2.51
CA SER A 502 -19.87 13.21 3.43
C SER A 502 -19.46 14.50 2.72
N LEU A 503 -19.01 14.41 1.46
CA LEU A 503 -18.74 15.57 0.60
C LEU A 503 -20.01 16.34 0.24
N LEU A 504 -21.11 15.64 -0.10
CA LEU A 504 -22.40 16.25 -0.38
C LEU A 504 -23.00 16.93 0.86
N ASP A 505 -22.92 16.30 2.03
CA ASP A 505 -23.38 16.89 3.29
C ASP A 505 -22.59 18.17 3.61
N TYR A 506 -21.27 18.15 3.42
CA TYR A 506 -20.44 19.34 3.59
C TYR A 506 -20.74 20.43 2.53
N ALA A 507 -21.06 20.04 1.30
CA ALA A 507 -21.52 20.96 0.26
C ALA A 507 -22.85 21.62 0.64
N LEU A 508 -23.80 20.86 1.20
CA LEU A 508 -25.08 21.36 1.67
C LEU A 508 -24.90 22.39 2.80
N ASP A 509 -24.10 22.07 3.82
CA ASP A 509 -23.77 22.98 4.91
C ASP A 509 -23.07 24.25 4.40
N THR A 510 -22.16 24.10 3.44
CA THR A 510 -21.45 25.22 2.81
C THR A 510 -22.42 26.11 2.01
N ALA A 511 -23.34 25.52 1.26
CA ALA A 511 -24.36 26.26 0.52
C ALA A 511 -25.23 27.08 1.48
N HIS A 512 -25.78 26.46 2.54
CA HIS A 512 -26.64 27.18 3.48
C HIS A 512 -25.93 28.28 4.28
N SER A 513 -24.62 28.13 4.55
CA SER A 513 -23.86 29.08 5.38
C SER A 513 -23.17 30.19 4.60
N LYS A 514 -22.75 29.95 3.35
CA LYS A 514 -21.93 30.90 2.57
C LYS A 514 -22.61 31.43 1.31
N VAL A 515 -23.65 30.78 0.80
CA VAL A 515 -24.45 31.31 -0.31
C VAL A 515 -25.53 32.22 0.27
N GLY A 516 -25.41 33.52 0.02
CA GLY A 516 -26.42 34.51 0.37
C GLY A 516 -27.76 34.25 -0.33
N ASP A 517 -28.80 34.97 0.07
CA ASP A 517 -30.07 34.91 -0.65
C ASP A 517 -29.90 35.46 -2.08
N ILE A 518 -30.69 34.92 -3.01
CA ILE A 518 -30.59 35.07 -4.47
C ILE A 518 -30.43 36.54 -4.94
N SER A 519 -30.86 37.51 -4.13
CA SER A 519 -30.81 38.95 -4.41
C SER A 519 -29.44 39.63 -4.22
N SER A 520 -28.43 38.98 -3.66
CA SER A 520 -27.14 39.62 -3.31
C SER A 520 -25.94 39.29 -4.20
N TYR A 521 -26.10 38.50 -5.27
CA TYR A 521 -24.98 38.07 -6.12
C TYR A 521 -24.42 39.24 -6.95
N LYS A 522 -23.35 39.88 -6.45
CA LYS A 522 -22.47 40.77 -7.23
C LYS A 522 -21.27 39.98 -7.74
N GLU A 523 -21.05 40.11 -9.03
CA GLU A 523 -20.05 39.40 -9.84
C GLU A 523 -18.63 39.44 -9.24
N GLY A 524 -17.99 38.27 -9.16
CA GLY A 524 -16.52 38.18 -9.10
C GLY A 524 -15.94 37.05 -8.25
N LYS A 525 -16.34 36.91 -6.97
CA LYS A 525 -15.75 35.92 -6.04
C LYS A 525 -16.65 34.73 -5.71
N ASP A 526 -17.97 34.90 -5.74
CA ASP A 526 -18.92 33.83 -5.40
C ASP A 526 -19.13 32.82 -6.55
N ASN A 527 -18.71 33.13 -7.79
CA ASN A 527 -18.90 32.25 -8.94
C ASN A 527 -18.12 30.93 -8.84
N ALA A 528 -16.91 30.93 -8.29
CA ALA A 528 -16.09 29.72 -8.18
C ALA A 528 -16.68 28.73 -7.15
N LEU A 529 -17.09 29.23 -5.98
CA LEU A 529 -17.73 28.43 -4.94
C LEU A 529 -19.06 27.85 -5.43
N VAL A 530 -19.91 28.69 -6.04
CA VAL A 530 -21.17 28.26 -6.64
C VAL A 530 -20.96 27.20 -7.72
N SER A 531 -19.97 27.39 -8.60
CA SER A 531 -19.66 26.39 -9.63
C SER A 531 -19.22 25.06 -9.01
N GLN A 532 -18.40 25.07 -7.96
CA GLN A 532 -18.00 23.85 -7.26
C GLN A 532 -19.18 23.14 -6.59
N LEU A 533 -20.08 23.88 -5.94
CA LEU A 533 -21.30 23.35 -5.31
C LEU A 533 -22.24 22.71 -6.35
N ILE A 534 -22.44 23.40 -7.48
CA ILE A 534 -23.23 22.88 -8.61
C ILE A 534 -22.62 21.58 -9.13
N VAL A 535 -21.31 21.53 -9.39
CA VAL A 535 -20.65 20.32 -9.92
C VAL A 535 -20.87 19.11 -9.00
N VAL A 536 -20.71 19.27 -7.68
CA VAL A 536 -20.93 18.17 -6.72
C VAL A 536 -22.39 17.69 -6.77
N ALA A 537 -23.35 18.61 -6.72
CA ALA A 537 -24.76 18.27 -6.72
C ALA A 537 -25.20 17.61 -8.05
N VAL A 538 -24.76 18.14 -9.19
CA VAL A 538 -25.05 17.59 -10.53
C VAL A 538 -24.50 16.18 -10.65
N LYS A 539 -23.26 15.93 -10.23
CA LYS A 539 -22.61 14.62 -10.35
C LYS A 539 -23.28 13.54 -9.50
N GLU A 540 -23.78 13.87 -8.31
CA GLU A 540 -24.57 12.92 -7.53
C GLU A 540 -25.93 12.62 -8.18
N LEU A 541 -26.57 13.59 -8.83
CA LEU A 541 -27.79 13.38 -9.60
C LEU A 541 -27.54 12.51 -10.85
N GLU A 542 -26.46 12.77 -11.60
CA GLU A 542 -26.01 11.96 -12.74
C GLU A 542 -25.76 10.51 -12.31
N TYR A 543 -25.08 10.29 -11.18
CA TYR A 543 -24.85 8.94 -10.67
C TYR A 543 -26.17 8.18 -10.39
N ILE A 544 -27.15 8.85 -9.78
CA ILE A 544 -28.45 8.23 -9.50
C ILE A 544 -29.14 7.82 -10.81
N ILE A 545 -29.07 8.70 -11.82
CA ILE A 545 -29.61 8.43 -13.15
C ILE A 545 -28.92 7.23 -13.82
N GLU A 546 -27.60 7.16 -13.76
CA GLU A 546 -26.81 6.17 -14.50
C GLU A 546 -26.79 4.78 -13.84
N PHE A 547 -26.73 4.73 -12.50
CA PHE A 547 -26.38 3.50 -11.77
C PHE A 547 -27.50 2.93 -10.89
N ILE A 548 -28.60 3.65 -10.67
CA ILE A 548 -29.66 3.24 -9.74
C ILE A 548 -30.97 2.94 -10.48
N LYS A 549 -31.38 1.66 -10.46
CA LYS A 549 -32.67 1.18 -10.99
C LYS A 549 -33.50 0.55 -9.88
N LEU A 550 -34.82 0.72 -9.92
CA LEU A 550 -35.80 0.24 -8.93
C LEU A 550 -35.73 -1.27 -8.66
N ASP A 551 -35.34 -2.06 -9.67
CA ASP A 551 -35.29 -3.52 -9.56
C ASP A 551 -34.18 -3.95 -8.58
N GLY A 552 -34.60 -4.46 -7.41
CA GLY A 552 -33.70 -5.06 -6.41
C GLY A 552 -33.09 -4.11 -5.38
N ILE A 553 -33.62 -2.90 -5.21
CA ILE A 553 -33.18 -1.96 -4.16
C ILE A 553 -33.98 -2.19 -2.86
N ASP A 554 -33.28 -2.34 -1.74
CA ASP A 554 -33.89 -2.41 -0.40
C ASP A 554 -34.35 -1.01 0.11
N ASP A 555 -35.19 -1.01 1.15
CA ASP A 555 -35.74 0.24 1.70
C ASP A 555 -34.65 1.18 2.25
N LEU A 556 -33.55 0.61 2.75
CA LEU A 556 -32.41 1.38 3.26
C LEU A 556 -31.74 2.19 2.14
N ARG A 557 -31.44 1.54 1.02
CA ARG A 557 -30.82 2.18 -0.14
C ARG A 557 -31.78 3.15 -0.81
N ARG A 558 -33.09 2.86 -0.82
CA ARG A 558 -34.12 3.83 -1.26
C ARG A 558 -34.11 5.10 -0.41
N SER A 559 -34.10 4.98 0.91
CA SER A 559 -34.00 6.13 1.83
C SER A 559 -32.72 6.93 1.63
N GLN A 560 -31.59 6.25 1.40
CA GLN A 560 -30.32 6.91 1.11
C GLN A 560 -30.35 7.71 -0.20
N VAL A 561 -30.97 7.17 -1.25
CA VAL A 561 -31.14 7.89 -2.52
C VAL A 561 -31.98 9.15 -2.33
N GLN A 562 -33.09 9.08 -1.61
CA GLN A 562 -33.92 10.26 -1.33
C GLN A 562 -33.15 11.35 -0.59
N ARG A 563 -32.34 10.97 0.39
CA ARG A 563 -31.47 11.93 1.10
C ARG A 563 -30.49 12.61 0.14
N THR A 564 -29.84 11.84 -0.74
CA THR A 564 -28.90 12.38 -1.74
C THR A 564 -29.61 13.33 -2.72
N VAL A 565 -30.77 12.96 -3.26
CA VAL A 565 -31.54 13.83 -4.18
C VAL A 565 -31.96 15.12 -3.46
N THR A 566 -32.48 15.02 -2.24
CA THR A 566 -32.93 16.16 -1.44
C THR A 566 -31.80 17.14 -1.14
N ALA A 567 -30.63 16.62 -0.75
CA ALA A 567 -29.44 17.44 -0.51
C ALA A 567 -28.97 18.13 -1.79
N ALA A 568 -28.87 17.39 -2.91
CA ALA A 568 -28.46 17.96 -4.20
C ALA A 568 -29.42 19.06 -4.68
N PHE A 569 -30.72 18.82 -4.62
CA PHE A 569 -31.74 19.82 -4.98
C PHE A 569 -31.66 21.07 -4.09
N SER A 570 -31.47 20.89 -2.79
CA SER A 570 -31.33 22.01 -1.85
C SER A 570 -30.11 22.89 -2.19
N ILE A 571 -28.98 22.28 -2.55
CA ILE A 571 -27.78 22.99 -3.03
C ILE A 571 -28.09 23.74 -4.34
N LEU A 572 -28.71 23.08 -5.32
CA LEU A 572 -29.02 23.67 -6.62
C LEU A 572 -30.01 24.84 -6.52
N MET A 573 -31.03 24.74 -5.67
CA MET A 573 -31.94 25.84 -5.37
C MET A 573 -31.20 27.03 -4.73
N LYS A 574 -30.31 26.77 -3.76
CA LYS A 574 -29.47 27.83 -3.17
C LYS A 574 -28.53 28.49 -4.18
N CYS A 575 -27.96 27.70 -5.08
CA CYS A 575 -27.09 28.19 -6.16
C CYS A 575 -27.86 28.79 -7.36
N ASN A 576 -29.20 28.81 -7.31
CA ASN A 576 -30.07 29.24 -8.40
C ASN A 576 -29.80 28.56 -9.75
N HIS A 577 -29.59 27.23 -9.73
CA HIS A 577 -29.23 26.45 -10.92
C HIS A 577 -30.36 25.51 -11.38
N GLU A 578 -31.28 26.06 -12.18
CA GLU A 578 -32.48 25.34 -12.66
C GLU A 578 -32.18 24.16 -13.59
N LYS A 579 -31.26 24.34 -14.54
CA LYS A 579 -31.08 23.43 -15.67
C LYS A 579 -30.89 21.97 -15.24
N ALA A 580 -30.03 21.72 -14.26
CA ALA A 580 -29.76 20.37 -13.77
C ALA A 580 -30.97 19.74 -13.04
N MET A 581 -31.73 20.54 -12.27
CA MET A 581 -32.96 20.05 -11.63
C MET A 581 -33.98 19.62 -12.69
N ARG A 582 -34.13 20.44 -13.74
CA ARG A 582 -35.01 20.15 -14.87
C ARG A 582 -34.60 18.87 -15.59
N GLU A 583 -33.33 18.74 -15.95
CA GLU A 583 -32.79 17.56 -16.65
C GLU A 583 -32.96 16.28 -15.81
N PHE A 584 -32.77 16.36 -14.49
CA PHE A 584 -33.01 15.24 -13.59
C PHE A 584 -34.48 14.83 -13.55
N ILE A 585 -35.39 15.77 -13.34
CA ILE A 585 -36.85 15.53 -13.30
C ILE A 585 -37.33 14.93 -14.63
N LEU A 586 -36.91 15.49 -15.76
CA LEU A 586 -37.25 14.95 -17.08
C LEU A 586 -36.74 13.53 -17.27
N SER A 587 -35.52 13.25 -16.82
CA SER A 587 -34.94 11.90 -16.89
C SER A 587 -35.75 10.87 -16.10
N LEU A 588 -36.31 11.26 -14.95
CA LEU A 588 -37.23 10.41 -14.19
C LEU A 588 -38.58 10.26 -14.88
N ALA A 589 -39.11 11.32 -15.48
CA ALA A 589 -40.36 11.25 -16.24
C ALA A 589 -40.25 10.33 -17.46
N LEU A 590 -39.06 10.18 -18.04
CA LEU A 590 -38.81 9.30 -19.20
C LEU A 590 -38.61 7.82 -18.82
N ASP A 591 -38.26 7.51 -17.58
CA ASP A 591 -37.90 6.14 -17.15
C ASP A 591 -38.60 5.77 -15.83
N ARG A 592 -39.63 4.92 -15.95
CA ARG A 592 -40.40 4.41 -14.81
C ARG A 592 -39.64 3.42 -13.92
N GLY A 593 -38.46 2.97 -14.36
CA GLY A 593 -37.58 2.08 -13.60
C GLY A 593 -36.68 2.80 -12.60
N ARG A 594 -36.88 4.10 -12.34
CA ARG A 594 -36.04 4.91 -11.45
C ARG A 594 -36.77 5.27 -10.15
N PRO A 595 -36.04 5.39 -9.01
CA PRO A 595 -36.67 5.68 -7.73
C PRO A 595 -37.49 6.99 -7.78
N PRO A 596 -38.74 6.99 -7.29
CA PRO A 596 -39.60 8.19 -7.31
C PRO A 596 -39.01 9.28 -6.41
N ILE A 597 -39.25 10.55 -6.70
CA ILE A 597 -38.89 11.66 -5.81
C ILE A 597 -40.01 11.86 -4.77
N GLU A 598 -39.67 12.23 -3.54
CA GLU A 598 -40.65 12.63 -2.51
C GLU A 598 -41.48 13.86 -2.92
N ASN A 599 -42.80 13.81 -2.75
CA ASN A 599 -43.74 14.88 -3.07
C ASN A 599 -43.32 16.24 -2.45
N MET A 600 -42.91 16.23 -1.19
CA MET A 600 -42.46 17.45 -0.49
C MET A 600 -41.27 18.13 -1.19
N LEU A 601 -40.36 17.38 -1.81
CA LEU A 601 -39.25 17.95 -2.56
C LEU A 601 -39.73 18.57 -3.87
N ILE A 602 -40.68 17.94 -4.54
CA ILE A 602 -41.28 18.46 -5.78
C ILE A 602 -42.07 19.74 -5.49
N ASP A 603 -42.89 19.78 -4.44
CA ASP A 603 -43.62 20.98 -4.02
C ASP A 603 -42.65 22.16 -3.80
N LYS A 604 -41.56 21.93 -3.06
CA LYS A 604 -40.50 22.94 -2.86
C LYS A 604 -39.85 23.39 -4.16
N THR A 605 -39.64 22.45 -5.10
CA THR A 605 -39.04 22.75 -6.40
C THR A 605 -39.98 23.60 -7.27
N VAL A 606 -41.29 23.31 -7.24
CA VAL A 606 -42.32 24.10 -7.93
C VAL A 606 -42.42 25.50 -7.32
N GLU A 607 -42.48 25.63 -5.99
CA GLU A 607 -42.47 26.93 -5.33
C GLU A 607 -41.21 27.75 -5.66
N PHE A 608 -40.05 27.11 -5.65
CA PHE A 608 -38.78 27.72 -6.04
C PHE A 608 -38.81 28.21 -7.50
N ALA A 609 -39.26 27.35 -8.42
CA ALA A 609 -39.33 27.65 -9.84
C ALA A 609 -40.30 28.82 -10.11
N TRP A 610 -41.44 28.83 -9.43
CA TRP A 610 -42.43 29.91 -9.52
C TRP A 610 -41.88 31.25 -9.01
N ARG A 611 -41.23 31.26 -7.83
CA ARG A 611 -40.62 32.49 -7.27
C ARG A 611 -39.56 33.11 -8.18
N ASN A 612 -38.83 32.27 -8.93
CA ASN A 612 -37.75 32.71 -9.82
C ASN A 612 -38.14 32.80 -11.31
N GLY A 613 -39.39 32.49 -11.66
CA GLY A 613 -39.89 32.58 -13.05
C GLY A 613 -39.39 31.47 -13.99
N TYR A 614 -39.02 30.30 -13.47
CA TYR A 614 -38.51 29.17 -14.26
C TYR A 614 -39.63 28.25 -14.77
N THR A 615 -40.27 28.64 -15.87
CA THR A 615 -41.41 27.90 -16.44
C THR A 615 -41.09 26.49 -16.89
N ALA A 616 -39.95 26.28 -17.55
CA ALA A 616 -39.53 24.97 -18.03
C ALA A 616 -39.34 23.94 -16.89
N LEU A 617 -38.97 24.40 -15.69
CA LEU A 617 -38.85 23.54 -14.50
C LEU A 617 -40.24 23.17 -13.95
N ILE A 618 -41.18 24.12 -13.91
CA ILE A 618 -42.58 23.87 -13.51
C ILE A 618 -43.22 22.84 -14.45
N GLU A 619 -43.07 23.02 -15.77
CA GLU A 619 -43.58 22.08 -16.78
C GLU A 619 -42.99 20.68 -16.60
N SER A 620 -41.70 20.58 -16.27
CA SER A 620 -41.06 19.30 -16.03
C SER A 620 -41.61 18.59 -14.78
N CYS A 621 -41.90 19.34 -13.70
CA CYS A 621 -42.56 18.79 -12.52
C CYS A 621 -43.98 18.28 -12.83
N LEU A 622 -44.78 19.05 -13.56
CA LEU A 622 -46.13 18.65 -13.98
C LEU A 622 -46.10 17.40 -14.88
N ARG A 623 -45.10 17.31 -15.77
CA ARG A 623 -44.89 16.14 -16.61
C ARG A 623 -44.49 14.90 -15.80
N LEU A 624 -43.69 15.06 -14.75
CA LEU A 624 -43.33 13.97 -13.86
C LEU A 624 -44.57 13.42 -13.13
N GLU A 625 -45.41 14.29 -12.59
CA GLU A 625 -46.68 13.94 -11.95
C GLU A 625 -47.62 13.19 -12.91
N ALA A 626 -47.75 13.67 -14.16
CA ALA A 626 -48.60 13.01 -15.15
C ALA A 626 -48.14 11.58 -15.53
N VAL A 627 -46.84 11.27 -15.36
CA VAL A 627 -46.26 9.99 -15.78
C VAL A 627 -46.06 9.00 -14.63
N HIS A 628 -45.90 9.48 -13.40
CA HIS A 628 -45.64 8.68 -12.19
C HIS A 628 -46.74 8.82 -11.15
N PHE A 629 -47.55 7.77 -10.97
CA PHE A 629 -48.70 7.75 -10.05
C PHE A 629 -48.39 7.91 -8.55
N SER A 630 -47.12 7.79 -8.15
CA SER A 630 -46.69 7.99 -6.76
C SER A 630 -46.27 9.43 -6.45
N VAL A 631 -46.24 10.29 -7.46
CA VAL A 631 -45.87 11.70 -7.34
C VAL A 631 -47.14 12.53 -7.42
N GLU A 632 -47.42 13.31 -6.38
CA GLU A 632 -48.55 14.25 -6.34
C GLU A 632 -48.03 15.62 -5.88
N ILE A 633 -48.33 16.66 -6.66
CA ILE A 633 -48.01 18.05 -6.31
C ILE A 633 -49.22 18.64 -5.59
N ASP A 634 -49.00 19.30 -4.45
CA ASP A 634 -50.08 19.90 -3.67
C ASP A 634 -50.92 20.87 -4.53
N GLN A 635 -52.24 20.67 -4.52
CA GLN A 635 -53.19 21.49 -5.25
C GLN A 635 -53.06 22.97 -4.90
N SER A 636 -52.75 23.28 -3.63
CA SER A 636 -52.54 24.67 -3.18
C SER A 636 -51.32 25.36 -3.82
N VAL A 637 -50.32 24.58 -4.22
CA VAL A 637 -49.11 25.05 -4.92
C VAL A 637 -49.40 25.17 -6.42
N LYS A 638 -50.15 24.23 -7.00
CA LYS A 638 -50.62 24.30 -8.40
C LYS A 638 -51.47 25.52 -8.67
N ASP A 639 -52.46 25.78 -7.82
CA ASP A 639 -53.41 26.88 -8.00
C ASP A 639 -52.69 28.24 -7.98
N LYS A 640 -51.70 28.43 -7.08
CA LYS A 640 -50.83 29.63 -7.05
C LYS A 640 -50.03 29.82 -8.32
N CYS A 641 -49.55 28.73 -8.93
CA CYS A 641 -48.77 28.80 -10.17
C CYS A 641 -49.66 29.12 -11.38
N LEU A 642 -50.84 28.50 -11.47
CA LEU A 642 -51.80 28.64 -12.57
C LEU A 642 -52.48 30.02 -12.58
N ASP A 643 -52.85 30.57 -11.43
CA ASP A 643 -53.46 31.92 -11.33
C ASP A 643 -52.50 33.04 -11.79
N THR A 644 -51.18 32.85 -11.63
CA THR A 644 -50.18 33.84 -12.02
C THR A 644 -49.79 33.75 -13.51
N ALA A 645 -49.90 32.57 -14.12
CA ALA A 645 -49.68 32.37 -15.56
C ALA A 645 -50.72 33.12 -16.40
N GLN A 646 -51.97 33.20 -15.91
CA GLN A 646 -53.05 33.99 -16.51
C GLN A 646 -52.85 35.52 -16.39
N THR A 647 -52.11 35.99 -15.38
CA THR A 647 -51.90 37.44 -15.14
C THR A 647 -50.60 38.01 -15.72
N LYS A 648 -49.58 37.18 -16.03
CA LYS A 648 -48.26 37.65 -16.53
C LYS A 648 -47.95 37.31 -18.01
N GLN A 649 -48.87 36.71 -18.78
CA GLN A 649 -48.62 36.27 -20.17
C GLN A 649 -47.29 35.50 -20.32
N ILE A 650 -47.02 34.57 -19.41
CA ILE A 650 -45.87 33.68 -19.56
C ILE A 650 -46.38 32.46 -20.35
N PRO A 651 -45.93 32.25 -21.60
CA PRO A 651 -46.42 31.13 -22.39
C PRO A 651 -45.95 29.83 -21.72
N MET A 652 -46.90 29.05 -21.21
CA MET A 652 -46.67 27.64 -20.94
C MET A 652 -46.63 26.91 -22.29
N LEU A 653 -45.61 26.12 -22.54
CA LEU A 653 -45.41 25.30 -23.75
C LEU A 653 -46.29 24.04 -23.76
N LEU A 654 -47.32 23.99 -22.91
CA LEU A 654 -48.30 22.91 -22.87
C LEU A 654 -49.58 23.36 -23.58
N ASP A 655 -49.42 23.67 -24.87
CA ASP A 655 -50.43 23.53 -25.93
C ASP A 655 -49.80 22.75 -27.10
#